data_AF-A0A6L7XSE6-F1
#
_entry.id   AF-A0A6L7XSE6-F1
#
_cell.length_a   1.000
_cell.length_b   1.000
_cell.length_c   1.000
_cell.angle_alpha   90.00
_cell.angle_beta   90.00
_cell.angle_gamma   90.00
#
_symmetry.space_group_name_H-M   'P 1'
#
loop_
_entity.id
_entity.type
_entity.pdbx_description
1 polymer ?
#
loop_
_entity_poly.entity_id
_entity_poly.type
_entity_poly.pdbx_seq_one_letter_code
_entity_poly.pdbx_strand_id
1 'polypeptide(L)'
;MKLLVANRGEIAIRVMRAAAELGIATVAIAPRDDAGSLHTGKADECVTLEGVGAAAYLDIGQVVGAARETGCDAVHPGYGFLSENAELARACAEAGLAFVGPREETLRLFGDKARARVAAVEAGVPVIRGIDHAVTVEEAQAFFEELGSGSAMMLKAVGGGGGRGSRMVESADEVAAAYERCRAEAEAAFGNGALYVEEFMRRARHVEVQVLGDGSGAVQHLGERECSVQRRFQKVVEVAPAPGLAESVRAAVIESAVRFASSVGYLSAGTFEFLVDVSAGASGGGFAFIETNARLQVEHTVTEEVTGVDIVASQLRLAQGATVSDLGLDAAIAPRGYAIQSRVCMESVREDGSIVPTGGVLTAYEAPSGPGVRTDGFGYGGYETSLNYDSLLAKVIAHSPSPDFGDAIARSLRALAEFRVEGVETNIAFLESILGHGDFAAGRVHTRFVDENMAILAAAEQGARFVTPPGFEPQTAAAQQAEQAVGPEGSVGLVAPMQGTIVEIGVAIGDEVRVGQAVAVVEAMKLQHDIRADRNGVVCAVSMSEGDVVREGFPIVFLHESDVEGGALEGDTGMDLDHLRGDMQEVNDLIDQTLDVAKAEAVAGLRESNRRTPRENLDDLLDAGSFREFGPPAAGSAAGGTIMGLG
;
A
#
# COMPACT_ATOMS: atom_id res chain seq x y z
N MET A 1 -29.84 -7.44 8.21
CA MET A 1 -28.58 -6.77 7.84
C MET A 1 -28.02 -7.50 6.64
N LYS A 2 -27.82 -6.78 5.53
CA LYS A 2 -26.97 -7.14 4.39
C LYS A 2 -25.79 -6.18 4.36
N LEU A 3 -24.58 -6.69 4.12
CA LEU A 3 -23.32 -5.96 4.34
C LEU A 3 -22.56 -5.79 3.02
N LEU A 4 -22.25 -4.54 2.66
CA LEU A 4 -21.22 -4.28 1.66
C LEU A 4 -19.85 -4.23 2.33
N VAL A 5 -18.87 -4.93 1.77
CA VAL A 5 -17.48 -4.89 2.23
C VAL A 5 -16.69 -3.99 1.28
N ALA A 6 -16.41 -2.76 1.72
CA ALA A 6 -15.76 -1.73 0.92
C ALA A 6 -14.22 -1.86 0.96
N ASN A 7 -13.73 -3.04 0.59
CA ASN A 7 -12.31 -3.39 0.59
C ASN A 7 -12.06 -4.59 -0.33
N ARG A 8 -10.79 -5.04 -0.43
CA ARG A 8 -10.36 -6.16 -1.27
C ARG A 8 -9.43 -7.12 -0.54
N GLY A 9 -8.95 -8.13 -1.26
CA GLY A 9 -7.90 -9.04 -0.78
C GLY A 9 -8.30 -9.83 0.48
N GLU A 10 -7.33 -10.09 1.37
CA GLU A 10 -7.55 -10.95 2.54
C GLU A 10 -8.59 -10.39 3.50
N ILE A 11 -8.58 -9.06 3.73
CA ILE A 11 -9.45 -8.43 4.71
C ILE A 11 -10.92 -8.48 4.29
N ALA A 12 -11.19 -8.34 2.98
CA ALA A 12 -12.54 -8.50 2.48
C ALA A 12 -13.07 -9.91 2.78
N ILE A 13 -12.25 -10.93 2.53
CA ILE A 13 -12.59 -12.33 2.85
C ILE A 13 -12.78 -12.53 4.37
N ARG A 14 -11.89 -11.97 5.19
CA ARG A 14 -11.97 -12.03 6.66
C ARG A 14 -13.29 -11.46 7.17
N VAL A 15 -13.73 -10.33 6.61
CA VAL A 15 -15.01 -9.70 6.99
C VAL A 15 -16.20 -10.51 6.51
N MET A 16 -16.18 -10.97 5.26
CA MET A 16 -17.25 -11.80 4.69
C MET A 16 -17.44 -13.09 5.47
N ARG A 17 -16.36 -13.73 5.93
CA ARG A 17 -16.42 -14.94 6.76
C ARG A 17 -17.16 -14.69 8.09
N ALA A 18 -16.81 -13.64 8.83
CA ALA A 18 -17.51 -13.30 10.07
C ALA A 18 -18.98 -12.93 9.83
N ALA A 19 -19.27 -12.18 8.76
CA ALA A 19 -20.64 -11.87 8.38
C ALA A 19 -21.45 -13.14 8.07
N ALA A 20 -20.89 -14.08 7.29
CA ALA A 20 -21.53 -15.33 6.94
C ALA A 20 -21.84 -16.21 8.16
N GLU A 21 -20.93 -16.29 9.14
CA GLU A 21 -21.16 -17.03 10.40
C GLU A 21 -22.29 -16.43 11.25
N LEU A 22 -22.54 -15.12 11.12
CA LEU A 22 -23.67 -14.43 11.72
C LEU A 22 -24.95 -14.47 10.86
N GLY A 23 -24.92 -15.15 9.70
CA GLY A 23 -26.05 -15.22 8.78
C GLY A 23 -26.35 -13.91 8.03
N ILE A 24 -25.36 -13.03 7.91
CA ILE A 24 -25.45 -11.76 7.19
C ILE A 24 -25.02 -11.97 5.74
N ALA A 25 -25.88 -11.64 4.79
CA ALA A 25 -25.54 -11.66 3.37
C ALA A 25 -24.53 -10.55 3.03
N THR A 26 -23.63 -10.83 2.09
CA THR A 26 -22.45 -10.02 1.81
C THR A 26 -22.35 -9.60 0.34
N VAL A 27 -21.85 -8.39 0.11
CA VAL A 27 -21.58 -7.82 -1.21
C VAL A 27 -20.11 -7.41 -1.29
N ALA A 28 -19.40 -7.94 -2.27
CA ALA A 28 -18.05 -7.50 -2.63
C ALA A 28 -18.10 -6.38 -3.68
N ILE A 29 -17.05 -5.58 -3.74
CA ILE A 29 -16.83 -4.61 -4.82
C ILE A 29 -15.44 -4.82 -5.43
N ALA A 30 -15.31 -4.67 -6.75
CA ALA A 30 -14.00 -4.71 -7.39
C ALA A 30 -13.98 -3.97 -8.73
N PRO A 31 -12.94 -3.19 -9.07
CA PRO A 31 -12.71 -2.76 -10.43
C PRO A 31 -12.33 -3.95 -11.33
N ARG A 32 -12.33 -3.74 -12.65
CA ARG A 32 -12.07 -4.82 -13.62
C ARG A 32 -10.69 -5.45 -13.45
N ASP A 33 -9.67 -4.67 -13.07
CA ASP A 33 -8.31 -5.16 -12.85
C ASP A 33 -8.17 -5.99 -11.56
N ASP A 34 -9.16 -5.98 -10.66
CA ASP A 34 -9.18 -6.83 -9.46
C ASP A 34 -10.28 -7.90 -9.49
N ALA A 35 -10.99 -8.06 -10.61
CA ALA A 35 -12.11 -9.00 -10.74
C ALA A 35 -11.70 -10.46 -10.44
N GLY A 36 -10.44 -10.82 -10.74
CA GLY A 36 -9.86 -12.14 -10.45
C GLY A 36 -9.45 -12.35 -8.99
N SER A 37 -9.49 -11.34 -8.13
CA SER A 37 -9.13 -11.49 -6.71
C SER A 37 -10.10 -12.40 -5.98
N LEU A 38 -9.59 -13.29 -5.11
CA LEU A 38 -10.41 -14.33 -4.48
C LEU A 38 -11.62 -13.80 -3.71
N HIS A 39 -11.55 -12.57 -3.18
CA HIS A 39 -12.65 -11.97 -2.42
C HIS A 39 -13.93 -11.78 -3.24
N THR A 40 -13.83 -11.56 -4.56
CA THR A 40 -15.00 -11.39 -5.43
C THR A 40 -15.85 -12.66 -5.49
N GLY A 41 -15.21 -13.83 -5.34
CA GLY A 41 -15.86 -15.14 -5.27
C GLY A 41 -16.18 -15.64 -3.86
N LYS A 42 -15.99 -14.82 -2.81
CA LYS A 42 -16.34 -15.16 -1.42
C LYS A 42 -17.60 -14.46 -0.89
N ALA A 43 -18.08 -13.44 -1.58
CA ALA A 43 -19.34 -12.78 -1.25
C ALA A 43 -20.54 -13.47 -1.93
N ASP A 44 -21.75 -13.14 -1.47
CA ASP A 44 -23.01 -13.61 -2.08
C ASP A 44 -23.33 -12.86 -3.39
N GLU A 45 -22.91 -11.60 -3.49
CA GLU A 45 -23.02 -10.75 -4.68
C GLU A 45 -21.72 -9.95 -4.87
N CYS A 46 -21.44 -9.52 -6.11
CA CYS A 46 -20.29 -8.67 -6.41
C CYS A 46 -20.68 -7.56 -7.40
N VAL A 47 -20.24 -6.32 -7.14
CA VAL A 47 -20.48 -5.14 -7.99
C VAL A 47 -19.15 -4.66 -8.58
N THR A 48 -19.15 -4.36 -9.87
CA THR A 48 -17.98 -3.79 -10.54
C THR A 48 -17.88 -2.29 -10.28
N LEU A 49 -16.69 -1.82 -9.89
CA LEU A 49 -16.37 -0.41 -9.78
C LEU A 49 -15.76 0.10 -11.09
N GLU A 50 -16.00 1.37 -11.40
CA GLU A 50 -15.30 2.09 -12.45
C GLU A 50 -13.92 2.57 -11.97
N GLY A 51 -12.95 2.56 -12.88
CA GLY A 51 -11.55 2.88 -12.58
C GLY A 51 -10.66 1.65 -12.49
N VAL A 52 -9.42 1.87 -12.05
CA VAL A 52 -8.36 0.86 -11.96
C VAL A 52 -7.60 1.05 -10.67
N GLY A 53 -7.12 -0.05 -10.09
CA GLY A 53 -6.25 -0.01 -8.93
C GLY A 53 -6.94 0.50 -7.67
N ALA A 54 -6.12 0.93 -6.71
CA ALA A 54 -6.57 1.43 -5.43
C ALA A 54 -7.55 2.62 -5.51
N ALA A 55 -7.46 3.44 -6.56
CA ALA A 55 -8.30 4.63 -6.73
C ALA A 55 -9.79 4.29 -6.86
N ALA A 56 -10.15 3.16 -7.49
CA ALA A 56 -11.53 2.73 -7.62
C ALA A 56 -12.19 2.46 -6.25
N TYR A 57 -11.43 1.89 -5.32
CA TYR A 57 -11.87 1.62 -3.94
C TYR A 57 -11.96 2.88 -3.06
N LEU A 58 -11.40 4.00 -3.50
CA LEU A 58 -11.43 5.29 -2.79
C LEU A 58 -12.62 6.17 -3.21
N ASP A 59 -13.39 5.77 -4.21
CA ASP A 59 -14.56 6.53 -4.66
C ASP A 59 -15.77 6.27 -3.75
N ILE A 60 -15.98 7.19 -2.80
CA ILE A 60 -17.11 7.15 -1.84
C ILE A 60 -18.45 7.09 -2.57
N GLY A 61 -18.60 7.80 -3.69
CA GLY A 61 -19.86 7.85 -4.44
C GLY A 61 -20.21 6.48 -5.01
N GLN A 62 -19.23 5.80 -5.61
CA GLN A 62 -19.41 4.44 -6.12
C GLN A 62 -19.65 3.43 -4.99
N VAL A 63 -18.91 3.50 -3.88
CA VAL A 63 -19.09 2.59 -2.73
C VAL A 63 -20.49 2.70 -2.14
N VAL A 64 -20.95 3.92 -1.86
CA VAL A 64 -22.30 4.15 -1.31
C VAL A 64 -23.38 3.83 -2.34
N GLY A 65 -23.16 4.16 -3.61
CA GLY A 65 -24.04 3.80 -4.72
C GLY A 65 -24.26 2.28 -4.80
N ALA A 66 -23.17 1.51 -4.86
CA ALA A 66 -23.20 0.05 -4.88
C ALA A 66 -23.97 -0.52 -3.69
N ALA A 67 -23.71 -0.03 -2.47
CA ALA A 67 -24.40 -0.49 -1.26
C ALA A 67 -25.92 -0.27 -1.36
N ARG A 68 -26.36 0.88 -1.87
CA ARG A 68 -27.79 1.19 -2.02
C ARG A 68 -28.44 0.37 -3.12
N GLU A 69 -27.79 0.21 -4.25
CA GLU A 69 -28.32 -0.56 -5.39
C GLU A 69 -28.51 -2.04 -5.05
N THR A 70 -27.61 -2.61 -4.24
CA THR A 70 -27.73 -3.99 -3.77
C THR A 70 -28.59 -4.15 -2.51
N GLY A 71 -29.16 -3.08 -1.98
CA GLY A 71 -30.01 -3.11 -0.78
C GLY A 71 -29.25 -3.53 0.49
N CYS A 72 -27.99 -3.09 0.64
CA CYS A 72 -27.23 -3.27 1.86
C CYS A 72 -27.76 -2.35 2.97
N ASP A 73 -27.64 -2.81 4.21
CA ASP A 73 -27.98 -2.08 5.42
C ASP A 73 -26.75 -1.40 6.05
N ALA A 74 -25.55 -1.93 5.74
CA ALA A 74 -24.30 -1.49 6.34
C ALA A 74 -23.11 -1.59 5.37
N VAL A 75 -22.07 -0.81 5.65
CA VAL A 75 -20.78 -0.83 4.94
C VAL A 75 -19.67 -1.11 5.94
N HIS A 76 -18.89 -2.17 5.71
CA HIS A 76 -17.67 -2.45 6.46
C HIS A 76 -16.45 -2.03 5.62
N PRO A 77 -15.63 -1.07 6.08
CA PRO A 77 -14.54 -0.55 5.27
C PRO A 77 -13.26 -1.39 5.38
N GLY A 78 -13.20 -2.36 6.30
CA GLY A 78 -11.99 -3.17 6.51
C GLY A 78 -10.90 -2.33 7.18
N TYR A 79 -9.71 -2.31 6.58
CA TYR A 79 -8.61 -1.44 6.96
C TYR A 79 -7.98 -0.78 5.72
N GLY A 80 -7.29 0.35 5.90
CA GLY A 80 -6.80 1.13 4.77
C GLY A 80 -7.96 1.70 3.93
N PHE A 81 -7.66 2.16 2.72
CA PHE A 81 -8.64 2.83 1.86
C PHE A 81 -9.46 3.90 2.62
N LEU A 82 -10.77 3.68 2.76
CA LEU A 82 -11.72 4.61 3.37
C LEU A 82 -12.03 4.29 4.83
N SER A 83 -11.34 3.34 5.48
CA SER A 83 -11.67 2.90 6.85
C SER A 83 -11.53 3.96 7.92
N GLU A 84 -10.68 4.96 7.68
CA GLU A 84 -10.48 6.10 8.60
C GLU A 84 -11.03 7.41 8.01
N ASN A 85 -11.78 7.33 6.91
CA ASN A 85 -12.31 8.49 6.22
C ASN A 85 -13.68 8.89 6.80
N ALA A 86 -13.71 10.01 7.52
CA ALA A 86 -14.93 10.57 8.10
C ALA A 86 -16.02 10.88 7.06
N GLU A 87 -15.66 11.22 5.82
CA GLU A 87 -16.61 11.50 4.75
C GLU A 87 -17.34 10.25 4.28
N LEU A 88 -16.72 9.06 4.32
CA LEU A 88 -17.43 7.80 4.06
C LEU A 88 -18.47 7.54 5.15
N ALA A 89 -18.10 7.70 6.43
CA ALA A 89 -19.03 7.51 7.54
C ALA A 89 -20.23 8.47 7.44
N ARG A 90 -19.98 9.74 7.09
CA ARG A 90 -21.02 10.74 6.82
C ARG A 90 -21.91 10.35 5.65
N ALA A 91 -21.32 9.97 4.51
CA ALA A 91 -22.07 9.57 3.31
C ALA A 91 -22.93 8.32 3.55
N CYS A 92 -22.43 7.34 4.33
CA CYS A 92 -23.22 6.20 4.78
C CYS A 92 -24.44 6.66 5.59
N ALA A 93 -24.25 7.54 6.58
CA ALA A 93 -25.35 8.05 7.41
C ALA A 93 -26.40 8.83 6.58
N GLU A 94 -25.97 9.69 5.65
CA GLU A 94 -26.85 10.41 4.71
C GLU A 94 -27.64 9.46 3.79
N ALA A 95 -27.05 8.30 3.47
CA ALA A 95 -27.68 7.24 2.68
C ALA A 95 -28.55 6.27 3.49
N GLY A 96 -28.60 6.40 4.82
CA GLY A 96 -29.30 5.46 5.72
C GLY A 96 -28.60 4.12 5.92
N LEU A 97 -27.29 4.06 5.65
CA LEU A 97 -26.42 2.90 5.85
C LEU A 97 -25.67 3.00 7.19
N ALA A 98 -25.54 1.88 7.91
CA ALA A 98 -24.65 1.82 9.06
C ALA A 98 -23.18 1.72 8.61
N PHE A 99 -22.32 2.64 9.06
CA PHE A 99 -20.88 2.51 8.92
C PHE A 99 -20.35 1.59 10.04
N VAL A 100 -19.73 0.46 9.69
CA VAL A 100 -19.18 -0.48 10.67
C VAL A 100 -17.78 -0.01 11.11
N GLY A 101 -17.75 0.89 12.09
CA GLY A 101 -16.53 1.48 12.63
C GLY A 101 -16.83 2.57 13.66
N PRO A 102 -15.84 3.40 14.01
CA PRO A 102 -16.05 4.56 14.87
C PRO A 102 -16.97 5.61 14.24
N ARG A 103 -17.51 6.52 15.06
CA ARG A 103 -18.34 7.62 14.57
C ARG A 103 -17.54 8.63 13.75
N GLU A 104 -18.24 9.40 12.92
CA GLU A 104 -17.63 10.50 12.16
C GLU A 104 -16.80 11.45 13.05
N GLU A 105 -17.30 11.85 14.22
CA GLU A 105 -16.55 12.77 15.09
C GLU A 105 -15.26 12.13 15.62
N THR A 106 -15.31 10.82 15.93
CA THR A 106 -14.15 10.03 16.37
C THR A 106 -13.13 9.87 15.25
N LEU A 107 -13.57 9.63 14.03
CA LEU A 107 -12.70 9.57 12.84
C LEU A 107 -12.04 10.92 12.58
N ARG A 108 -12.77 12.04 12.69
CA ARG A 108 -12.19 13.40 12.55
C ARG A 108 -11.21 13.74 13.67
N LEU A 109 -11.46 13.25 14.89
CA LEU A 109 -10.56 13.46 16.03
C LEU A 109 -9.22 12.75 15.80
N PHE A 110 -9.26 11.46 15.46
CA PHE A 110 -8.04 10.66 15.31
C PHE A 110 -7.36 10.83 13.93
N GLY A 111 -8.07 11.33 12.92
CA GLY A 111 -7.49 11.75 11.64
C GLY A 111 -6.67 13.04 11.73
N ASP A 112 -6.74 13.77 12.84
CA ASP A 112 -5.92 14.95 13.13
C ASP A 112 -4.99 14.66 14.30
N LYS A 113 -3.71 14.46 14.01
CA LYS A 113 -2.71 14.05 14.99
C LYS A 113 -2.51 15.07 16.11
N ALA A 114 -2.61 16.36 15.81
CA ALA A 114 -2.48 17.42 16.81
C ALA A 114 -3.65 17.38 17.79
N ARG A 115 -4.89 17.25 17.27
CA ARG A 115 -6.08 17.12 18.12
C ARG A 115 -6.10 15.82 18.93
N ALA A 116 -5.65 14.72 18.33
CA ALA A 116 -5.53 13.44 19.02
C ALA A 116 -4.54 13.53 20.20
N ARG A 117 -3.40 14.22 20.03
CA ARG A 117 -2.45 14.50 21.12
C ARG A 117 -3.06 15.32 22.24
N VAL A 118 -3.74 16.42 21.90
CA VAL A 118 -4.40 17.28 22.91
C VAL A 118 -5.42 16.45 23.70
N ALA A 119 -6.25 15.65 23.03
CA ALA A 119 -7.23 14.79 23.68
C ALA A 119 -6.58 13.71 24.55
N ALA A 120 -5.42 13.17 24.14
CA ALA A 120 -4.65 12.22 24.95
C ALA A 120 -4.14 12.87 26.24
N VAL A 121 -3.60 14.08 26.17
CA VAL A 121 -3.14 14.85 27.34
C VAL A 121 -4.30 15.17 28.28
N GLU A 122 -5.45 15.60 27.74
CA GLU A 122 -6.67 15.85 28.54
C GLU A 122 -7.19 14.58 29.22
N ALA A 123 -7.04 13.41 28.60
CA ALA A 123 -7.33 12.10 29.18
C ALA A 123 -6.26 11.60 30.16
N GLY A 124 -5.21 12.38 30.43
CA GLY A 124 -4.10 12.00 31.30
C GLY A 124 -3.28 10.83 30.74
N VAL A 125 -3.17 10.72 29.42
CA VAL A 125 -2.31 9.74 28.75
C VAL A 125 -0.94 10.38 28.50
N PRO A 126 0.17 9.71 28.87
CA PRO A 126 1.50 10.20 28.55
C PRO A 126 1.68 10.32 27.04
N VAL A 127 2.23 11.44 26.56
CA VAL A 127 2.54 11.69 25.15
C VAL A 127 4.01 12.05 25.00
N ILE A 128 4.57 11.82 23.81
CA ILE A 128 5.98 12.16 23.51
C ILE A 128 6.16 13.69 23.61
N ARG A 129 7.34 14.17 24.01
CA ARG A 129 7.62 15.61 23.94
C ARG A 129 7.60 16.06 22.48
N GLY A 130 6.86 17.12 22.16
CA GLY A 130 6.69 17.57 20.77
C GLY A 130 5.97 18.90 20.70
N ILE A 131 5.76 19.39 19.49
CA ILE A 131 5.00 20.61 19.22
C ILE A 131 3.61 20.23 18.65
N ASP A 132 2.56 20.75 19.28
CA ASP A 132 1.16 20.34 19.08
C ASP A 132 0.46 21.07 17.93
N HIS A 133 1.22 21.61 16.98
CA HIS A 133 0.71 22.34 15.81
C HIS A 133 1.67 22.19 14.63
N ALA A 134 1.23 22.63 13.46
CA ALA A 134 2.09 22.67 12.27
C ALA A 134 3.27 23.62 12.51
N VAL A 135 4.50 23.14 12.33
CA VAL A 135 5.73 23.89 12.61
C VAL A 135 6.36 24.41 11.33
N THR A 136 7.03 25.55 11.45
CA THR A 136 7.99 26.08 10.48
C THR A 136 9.35 25.36 10.59
N VAL A 137 10.23 25.55 9.61
CA VAL A 137 11.59 24.98 9.67
C VAL A 137 12.39 25.58 10.83
N GLU A 138 12.18 26.86 11.14
CA GLU A 138 12.81 27.56 12.25
C GLU A 138 12.35 27.00 13.60
N GLU A 139 11.05 26.71 13.76
CA GLU A 139 10.53 26.05 14.96
C GLU A 139 11.05 24.62 15.11
N ALA A 140 11.19 23.87 14.02
CA ALA A 140 11.80 22.54 14.04
C ALA A 140 13.28 22.59 14.46
N GLN A 141 14.03 23.60 14.00
CA GLN A 141 15.42 23.83 14.41
C GLN A 141 15.51 24.18 15.89
N ALA A 142 14.68 25.13 16.36
CA ALA A 142 14.64 25.54 17.75
C ALA A 142 14.29 24.37 18.68
N PHE A 143 13.31 23.53 18.29
CA PHE A 143 12.96 22.32 19.02
C PHE A 143 14.12 21.34 19.10
N PHE A 144 14.83 21.10 17.98
CA PHE A 144 15.99 20.21 17.96
C PHE A 144 17.10 20.70 18.90
N GLU A 145 17.38 22.01 18.93
CA GLU A 145 18.33 22.61 19.87
C GLU A 145 17.90 22.43 21.34
N GLU A 146 16.60 22.57 21.62
CA GLU A 146 16.01 22.39 22.96
C GLU A 146 16.07 20.95 23.47
N LEU A 147 16.14 19.95 22.58
CA LEU A 147 16.30 18.55 22.96
C LEU A 147 17.71 18.24 23.52
N GLY A 148 18.71 19.04 23.18
CA GLY A 148 20.09 18.89 23.64
C GLY A 148 20.91 17.80 22.91
N SER A 149 22.19 17.71 23.27
CA SER A 149 23.14 16.80 22.60
C SER A 149 22.83 15.33 22.84
N GLY A 150 22.73 14.54 21.78
CA GLY A 150 22.49 13.09 21.84
C GLY A 150 21.03 12.68 21.61
N SER A 151 20.11 13.65 21.65
CA SER A 151 18.70 13.49 21.31
C SER A 151 18.49 13.45 19.80
N ALA A 152 17.35 12.93 19.38
CA ALA A 152 16.93 12.91 17.98
C ALA A 152 15.48 13.39 17.90
N MET A 153 15.07 13.83 16.71
CA MET A 153 13.71 14.32 16.45
C MET A 153 13.08 13.51 15.32
N MET A 154 11.77 13.36 15.34
CA MET A 154 10.98 12.86 14.22
C MET A 154 10.16 14.01 13.65
N LEU A 155 10.33 14.29 12.36
CA LEU A 155 9.42 15.09 11.56
C LEU A 155 8.29 14.20 11.06
N LYS A 156 7.05 14.66 11.16
CA LYS A 156 5.87 13.91 10.72
C LYS A 156 4.88 14.82 10.01
N ALA A 157 4.22 14.30 8.97
CA ALA A 157 3.08 14.97 8.36
C ALA A 157 1.88 15.03 9.32
N VAL A 158 1.21 16.19 9.37
CA VAL A 158 0.02 16.43 10.21
C VAL A 158 -1.15 15.54 9.75
N GLY A 159 -1.32 15.39 8.43
CA GLY A 159 -2.27 14.48 7.82
C GLY A 159 -1.61 13.22 7.26
N GLY A 160 -2.36 12.11 7.20
CA GLY A 160 -1.91 10.84 6.61
C GLY A 160 -1.35 9.82 7.61
N GLY A 161 -1.14 8.59 7.15
CA GLY A 161 -0.72 7.44 7.96
C GLY A 161 0.27 6.51 7.23
N GLY A 162 0.71 5.44 7.91
CA GLY A 162 1.55 4.39 7.31
C GLY A 162 3.02 4.76 7.09
N GLY A 163 3.59 5.66 7.91
CA GLY A 163 5.01 6.01 7.88
C GLY A 163 5.47 6.92 6.72
N ARG A 164 4.62 7.17 5.71
CA ARG A 164 4.87 8.11 4.62
C ARG A 164 4.89 9.55 5.14
N GLY A 165 5.84 10.36 4.70
CA GLY A 165 6.01 11.74 5.20
C GLY A 165 6.56 11.84 6.63
N SER A 166 7.22 10.80 7.15
CA SER A 166 7.93 10.83 8.44
C SER A 166 9.44 10.65 8.26
N ARG A 167 10.27 11.46 8.94
CA ARG A 167 11.74 11.37 8.88
C ARG A 167 12.40 11.64 10.22
N MET A 168 13.32 10.76 10.58
CA MET A 168 14.22 10.94 11.72
C MET A 168 15.30 11.95 11.37
N VAL A 169 15.64 12.80 12.32
CA VAL A 169 16.72 13.78 12.27
C VAL A 169 17.64 13.57 13.48
N GLU A 170 18.92 13.32 13.23
CA GLU A 170 19.91 13.07 14.29
C GLU A 170 20.95 14.19 14.44
N SER A 171 21.03 15.11 13.48
CA SER A 171 21.94 16.25 13.52
C SER A 171 21.24 17.56 13.14
N ALA A 172 21.69 18.68 13.73
CA ALA A 172 21.10 19.99 13.49
C ALA A 172 21.21 20.42 12.02
N ASP A 173 22.32 20.05 11.36
CA ASP A 173 22.58 20.37 9.95
C ASP A 173 21.63 19.64 8.98
N GLU A 174 20.98 18.56 9.43
CA GLU A 174 20.00 17.81 8.63
C GLU A 174 18.58 18.38 8.68
N VAL A 175 18.23 19.19 9.71
CA VAL A 175 16.85 19.60 9.99
C VAL A 175 16.19 20.24 8.77
N ALA A 176 16.84 21.23 8.17
CA ALA A 176 16.26 21.98 7.03
C ALA A 176 16.04 21.09 5.80
N ALA A 177 17.02 20.24 5.48
CA ALA A 177 16.92 19.35 4.33
C ALA A 177 15.89 18.23 4.56
N ALA A 178 15.77 17.73 5.80
CA ALA A 178 14.76 16.74 6.16
C ALA A 178 13.35 17.33 6.14
N TYR A 179 13.18 18.57 6.63
CA TYR A 179 11.91 19.30 6.63
C TYR A 179 11.37 19.46 5.20
N GLU A 180 12.16 20.01 4.27
CA GLU A 180 11.71 20.21 2.89
C GLU A 180 11.36 18.91 2.18
N ARG A 181 12.13 17.84 2.41
CA ARG A 181 11.83 16.52 1.86
C ARG A 181 10.53 15.95 2.41
N CYS A 182 10.32 16.03 3.74
CA CYS A 182 9.07 15.60 4.37
C CYS A 182 7.87 16.40 3.85
N ARG A 183 8.01 17.73 3.74
CA ARG A 183 6.96 18.64 3.27
C ARG A 183 6.56 18.32 1.84
N ALA A 184 7.54 18.17 0.94
CA ALA A 184 7.29 17.84 -0.46
C ALA A 184 6.62 16.46 -0.61
N GLU A 185 7.04 15.47 0.17
CA GLU A 185 6.44 14.13 0.16
C GLU A 185 4.99 14.15 0.70
N ALA A 186 4.75 14.88 1.79
CA ALA A 186 3.41 15.04 2.37
C ALA A 186 2.46 15.78 1.43
N GLU A 187 2.92 16.85 0.77
CA GLU A 187 2.15 17.56 -0.26
C GLU A 187 1.80 16.65 -1.43
N ALA A 188 2.78 15.89 -1.95
CA ALA A 188 2.56 14.98 -3.07
C ALA A 188 1.65 13.80 -2.72
N ALA A 189 1.70 13.30 -1.49
CA ALA A 189 0.93 12.13 -1.05
C ALA A 189 -0.46 12.48 -0.54
N PHE A 190 -0.63 13.64 0.11
CA PHE A 190 -1.83 13.97 0.88
C PHE A 190 -2.42 15.34 0.52
N GLY A 191 -1.79 16.11 -0.38
CA GLY A 191 -2.22 17.46 -0.73
C GLY A 191 -2.05 18.48 0.41
N ASN A 192 -1.25 18.14 1.41
CA ASN A 192 -0.97 19.00 2.56
C ASN A 192 0.44 18.78 3.10
N GLY A 193 1.31 19.76 2.90
CA GLY A 193 2.70 19.76 3.36
C GLY A 193 2.90 20.12 4.84
N ALA A 194 1.85 20.34 5.64
CA ALA A 194 2.01 20.70 7.05
C ALA A 194 2.71 19.58 7.84
N LEU A 195 3.76 19.94 8.58
CA LEU A 195 4.56 19.03 9.41
C LEU A 195 4.48 19.41 10.88
N TYR A 196 4.68 18.44 11.77
CA TYR A 196 4.92 18.65 13.19
C TYR A 196 6.15 17.85 13.64
N VAL A 197 6.65 18.12 14.84
CA VAL A 197 7.87 17.50 15.38
C VAL A 197 7.64 16.87 16.75
N GLU A 198 8.31 15.74 16.96
CA GLU A 198 8.34 15.02 18.24
C GLU A 198 9.77 14.56 18.56
N GLU A 199 10.06 14.38 19.83
CA GLU A 199 11.27 13.71 20.29
C GLU A 199 11.28 12.26 19.80
N PHE A 200 12.43 11.80 19.30
CA PHE A 200 12.57 10.45 18.79
C PHE A 200 13.10 9.49 19.86
N MET A 201 12.29 8.50 20.21
CA MET A 201 12.67 7.42 21.12
C MET A 201 13.47 6.34 20.37
N ARG A 202 14.80 6.37 20.50
CA ARG A 202 15.74 5.54 19.72
C ARG A 202 15.48 4.03 19.84
N ARG A 203 15.35 3.51 21.06
CA ARG A 203 15.10 2.09 21.33
C ARG A 203 13.79 1.97 22.07
N ALA A 204 12.72 1.89 21.29
CA ALA A 204 11.37 1.72 21.78
C ALA A 204 10.81 0.36 21.40
N ARG A 205 9.98 -0.22 22.26
CA ARG A 205 9.05 -1.27 21.86
C ARG A 205 7.76 -0.61 21.40
N HIS A 206 7.28 -0.99 20.22
CA HIS A 206 5.97 -0.57 19.71
C HIS A 206 4.92 -1.53 20.29
N VAL A 207 4.17 -1.04 21.27
CA VAL A 207 3.12 -1.80 21.96
C VAL A 207 1.78 -1.14 21.70
N GLU A 208 0.78 -1.93 21.36
CA GLU A 208 -0.54 -1.42 21.01
C GLU A 208 -1.65 -2.18 21.73
N VAL A 209 -2.75 -1.50 22.06
CA VAL A 209 -3.85 -2.07 22.84
C VAL A 209 -5.10 -2.14 21.97
N GLN A 210 -5.67 -3.35 21.87
CA GLN A 210 -6.95 -3.57 21.20
C GLN A 210 -8.09 -3.17 22.12
N VAL A 211 -9.00 -2.33 21.62
CA VAL A 211 -10.23 -1.98 22.33
C VAL A 211 -11.47 -2.31 21.49
N LEU A 212 -12.57 -2.55 22.20
CA LEU A 212 -13.94 -2.61 21.70
C LEU A 212 -14.78 -1.66 22.56
N GLY A 213 -15.49 -0.72 21.93
CA GLY A 213 -16.41 0.19 22.61
C GLY A 213 -17.81 0.16 21.99
N ASP A 214 -18.83 0.40 22.79
CA ASP A 214 -20.23 0.48 22.33
C ASP A 214 -20.72 1.92 22.13
N GLY A 215 -19.82 2.89 22.29
CA GLY A 215 -20.13 4.30 22.15
C GLY A 215 -20.80 4.94 23.37
N SER A 216 -21.26 4.18 24.35
CA SER A 216 -21.85 4.73 25.60
C SER A 216 -20.79 5.23 26.59
N GLY A 217 -19.51 4.95 26.32
CA GLY A 217 -18.38 5.12 27.24
C GLY A 217 -17.89 3.79 27.83
N ALA A 218 -18.70 2.72 27.74
CA ALA A 218 -18.25 1.37 28.05
C ALA A 218 -17.26 0.87 26.98
N VAL A 219 -16.09 0.44 27.46
CA VAL A 219 -14.97 -0.04 26.65
C VAL A 219 -14.38 -1.28 27.32
N GLN A 220 -14.13 -2.33 26.52
CA GLN A 220 -13.34 -3.49 26.92
C GLN A 220 -12.06 -3.54 26.10
N HIS A 221 -10.93 -3.84 26.75
CA HIS A 221 -9.68 -4.16 26.05
C HIS A 221 -9.56 -5.67 25.83
N LEU A 222 -8.91 -6.06 24.74
CA LEU A 222 -8.59 -7.46 24.42
C LEU A 222 -7.11 -7.78 24.62
N GLY A 223 -6.42 -6.94 25.40
CA GLY A 223 -4.99 -7.03 25.66
C GLY A 223 -4.18 -6.24 24.65
N GLU A 224 -2.88 -6.46 24.68
CA GLU A 224 -1.89 -5.72 23.90
C GLU A 224 -1.15 -6.61 22.89
N ARG A 225 -0.50 -5.97 21.93
CA ARG A 225 0.36 -6.60 20.92
C ARG A 225 1.70 -5.90 20.86
N GLU A 226 2.73 -6.65 20.53
CA GLU A 226 4.04 -6.11 20.18
C GLU A 226 4.22 -6.09 18.66
N CYS A 227 4.44 -4.90 18.12
CA CYS A 227 4.66 -4.62 16.70
C CYS A 227 6.06 -4.02 16.44
N SER A 228 6.99 -4.22 17.38
CA SER A 228 8.36 -3.70 17.31
C SER A 228 9.15 -4.20 16.10
N VAL A 229 8.81 -5.38 15.57
CA VAL A 229 9.46 -5.95 14.38
C VAL A 229 8.84 -5.34 13.13
N GLN A 230 9.40 -4.20 12.78
CA GLN A 230 8.98 -3.38 11.65
C GLN A 230 10.19 -2.91 10.85
N ARG A 231 9.96 -2.65 9.57
CA ARG A 231 10.96 -2.19 8.61
C ARG A 231 10.51 -0.86 8.05
N ARG A 232 11.30 0.22 8.22
CA ARG A 232 10.90 1.58 7.78
C ARG A 232 9.46 1.92 8.18
N PHE A 233 9.08 1.58 9.42
CA PHE A 233 7.73 1.78 10.00
C PHE A 233 6.61 0.89 9.42
N GLN A 234 6.91 -0.07 8.54
CA GLN A 234 5.98 -1.11 8.11
C GLN A 234 6.12 -2.33 9.01
N LYS A 235 5.04 -2.71 9.70
CA LYS A 235 5.01 -3.89 10.58
C LYS A 235 5.20 -5.18 9.76
N VAL A 236 6.02 -6.11 10.24
CA VAL A 236 6.39 -7.36 9.54
C VAL A 236 5.99 -8.60 10.33
N VAL A 237 6.24 -8.58 11.64
CA VAL A 237 5.87 -9.64 12.59
C VAL A 237 5.22 -9.01 13.81
N GLU A 238 4.06 -9.53 14.21
CA GLU A 238 3.32 -9.09 15.38
C GLU A 238 3.12 -10.23 16.37
N VAL A 239 3.11 -9.90 17.65
CA VAL A 239 3.01 -10.89 18.74
C VAL A 239 1.95 -10.47 19.75
N ALA A 240 1.13 -11.41 20.19
CA ALA A 240 0.25 -11.22 21.34
C ALA A 240 0.40 -12.38 22.34
N PRO A 241 0.48 -12.12 23.65
CA PRO A 241 0.84 -10.85 24.27
C PRO A 241 2.32 -10.48 24.00
N ALA A 242 2.71 -9.23 24.28
CA ALA A 242 4.08 -8.73 24.17
C ALA A 242 5.05 -9.51 25.11
N PRO A 243 6.03 -10.29 24.58
CA PRO A 243 6.91 -11.13 25.38
C PRO A 243 7.82 -10.31 26.30
N GLY A 244 7.96 -10.72 27.57
CA GLY A 244 8.89 -10.06 28.50
C GLY A 244 8.55 -8.60 28.85
N LEU A 245 7.37 -8.09 28.48
CA LEU A 245 6.90 -6.78 28.94
C LEU A 245 6.51 -6.85 30.43
N ALA A 246 7.09 -5.97 31.24
CA ALA A 246 6.83 -5.91 32.67
C ALA A 246 5.35 -5.64 32.97
N GLU A 247 4.77 -6.38 33.90
CA GLU A 247 3.33 -6.34 34.18
C GLU A 247 2.84 -4.95 34.60
N SER A 248 3.66 -4.19 35.35
CA SER A 248 3.33 -2.82 35.73
C SER A 248 3.24 -1.87 34.53
N VAL A 249 4.09 -2.06 33.52
CA VAL A 249 4.06 -1.26 32.28
C VAL A 249 2.87 -1.69 31.42
N ARG A 250 2.64 -3.00 31.28
CA ARG A 250 1.47 -3.56 30.58
C ARG A 250 0.16 -2.99 31.13
N ALA A 251 -0.02 -3.04 32.45
CA ALA A 251 -1.20 -2.48 33.11
C ALA A 251 -1.35 -0.98 32.83
N ALA A 252 -0.28 -0.20 32.99
CA ALA A 252 -0.33 1.25 32.78
C ALA A 252 -0.65 1.65 31.33
N VAL A 253 -0.12 0.91 30.34
CA VAL A 253 -0.41 1.10 28.91
C VAL A 253 -1.88 0.78 28.62
N ILE A 254 -2.37 -0.38 29.09
CA ILE A 254 -3.76 -0.81 28.91
C ILE A 254 -4.74 0.17 29.57
N GLU A 255 -4.48 0.56 30.83
CA GLU A 255 -5.32 1.51 31.55
C GLU A 255 -5.37 2.88 30.86
N SER A 256 -4.26 3.32 30.25
CA SER A 256 -4.21 4.56 29.49
C SER A 256 -5.03 4.47 28.20
N ALA A 257 -4.94 3.36 27.47
CA ALA A 257 -5.75 3.11 26.28
C ALA A 257 -7.25 3.08 26.59
N VAL A 258 -7.66 2.32 27.62
CA VAL A 258 -9.06 2.23 28.05
C VAL A 258 -9.59 3.59 28.51
N ARG A 259 -8.82 4.31 29.34
CA ARG A 259 -9.19 5.65 29.81
C ARG A 259 -9.42 6.62 28.64
N PHE A 260 -8.55 6.59 27.64
CA PHE A 260 -8.69 7.45 26.46
C PHE A 260 -9.87 7.03 25.58
N ALA A 261 -10.03 5.74 25.30
CA ALA A 261 -11.17 5.25 24.53
C ALA A 261 -12.52 5.58 25.21
N SER A 262 -12.59 5.44 26.53
CA SER A 262 -13.79 5.80 27.30
C SER A 262 -14.07 7.30 27.30
N SER A 263 -13.04 8.16 27.40
CA SER A 263 -13.24 9.62 27.44
C SER A 263 -13.82 10.18 26.14
N VAL A 264 -13.56 9.51 25.00
CA VAL A 264 -14.11 9.90 23.69
C VAL A 264 -15.37 9.14 23.29
N GLY A 265 -15.90 8.28 24.18
CA GLY A 265 -17.06 7.44 23.89
C GLY A 265 -16.86 6.59 22.64
N TYR A 266 -15.74 5.87 22.56
CA TYR A 266 -15.32 5.11 21.39
C TYR A 266 -16.36 4.04 21.00
N LEU A 267 -16.59 3.85 19.70
CA LEU A 267 -17.51 2.86 19.12
C LEU A 267 -16.77 1.90 18.19
N SER A 268 -17.15 0.63 18.18
CA SER A 268 -16.55 -0.45 17.37
C SER A 268 -15.14 -0.83 17.87
N ALA A 269 -14.31 -1.41 16.99
CA ALA A 269 -12.93 -1.76 17.28
C ALA A 269 -11.97 -0.59 17.03
N GLY A 270 -10.91 -0.52 17.84
CA GLY A 270 -9.84 0.46 17.70
C GLY A 270 -8.54 -0.05 18.27
N THR A 271 -7.43 0.55 17.86
CA THR A 271 -6.11 0.24 18.41
C THR A 271 -5.41 1.53 18.85
N PHE A 272 -4.97 1.55 20.10
CA PHE A 272 -4.22 2.67 20.68
C PHE A 272 -2.75 2.26 20.76
N GLU A 273 -1.88 2.99 20.06
CA GLU A 273 -0.47 2.65 19.90
C GLU A 273 0.41 3.47 20.85
N PHE A 274 1.43 2.80 21.40
CA PHE A 274 2.36 3.33 22.37
C PHE A 274 3.80 2.93 22.02
N LEU A 275 4.74 3.79 22.42
CA LEU A 275 6.16 3.46 22.49
C LEU A 275 6.55 3.26 23.95
N VAL A 276 7.21 2.13 24.24
CA VAL A 276 7.78 1.82 25.56
C VAL A 276 9.30 1.91 25.47
N ASP A 277 9.91 2.81 26.24
CA ASP A 277 11.36 3.00 26.23
C ASP A 277 12.09 1.82 26.88
N VAL A 278 13.06 1.25 26.16
CA VAL A 278 13.93 0.16 26.66
C VAL A 278 15.40 0.57 26.78
N SER A 279 15.70 1.87 26.73
CA SER A 279 17.05 2.42 26.91
C SER A 279 17.55 2.32 28.37
N ALA A 280 18.87 2.15 28.52
CA ALA A 280 19.50 2.06 29.84
C ALA A 280 19.50 3.43 30.52
N GLY A 281 18.81 3.55 31.66
CA GLY A 281 18.70 4.80 32.42
C GLY A 281 17.30 5.42 32.47
N ALA A 282 16.31 4.80 31.82
CA ALA A 282 14.91 5.18 31.94
C ALA A 282 14.39 4.98 33.39
N SER A 283 14.54 5.99 34.24
CA SER A 283 13.85 6.05 35.53
C SER A 283 12.34 6.12 35.29
N GLY A 284 11.62 5.07 35.70
CA GLY A 284 10.15 5.03 35.65
C GLY A 284 9.52 4.25 34.48
N GLY A 285 10.29 3.53 33.66
CA GLY A 285 9.75 2.62 32.63
C GLY A 285 8.91 3.31 31.55
N GLY A 286 9.24 4.58 31.24
CA GLY A 286 8.43 5.52 30.48
C GLY A 286 7.86 4.94 29.18
N PHE A 287 6.55 5.16 28.99
CA PHE A 287 5.86 4.90 27.75
C PHE A 287 5.13 6.17 27.31
N ALA A 288 4.83 6.28 26.02
CA ALA A 288 4.11 7.40 25.47
C ALA A 288 3.16 6.95 24.35
N PHE A 289 1.97 7.53 24.32
CA PHE A 289 1.03 7.41 23.22
C PHE A 289 1.59 8.03 21.96
N ILE A 290 1.39 7.36 20.83
CA ILE A 290 1.80 7.87 19.51
C ILE A 290 0.63 8.17 18.60
N GLU A 291 -0.35 7.27 18.49
CA GLU A 291 -1.52 7.45 17.66
C GLU A 291 -2.62 6.44 18.01
N THR A 292 -3.83 6.73 17.54
CA THR A 292 -4.96 5.81 17.58
C THR A 292 -5.34 5.50 16.15
N ASN A 293 -5.40 4.22 15.81
CA ASN A 293 -5.95 3.78 14.54
C ASN A 293 -7.42 3.48 14.75
N ALA A 294 -8.27 4.30 14.12
CA ALA A 294 -9.71 4.31 14.33
C ALA A 294 -10.42 3.27 13.45
N ARG A 295 -9.89 2.03 13.46
CA ARG A 295 -10.28 0.94 12.56
C ARG A 295 -9.83 -0.42 13.12
N LEU A 296 -10.23 -1.48 12.42
CA LEU A 296 -9.61 -2.79 12.58
C LEU A 296 -8.14 -2.76 12.15
N GLN A 297 -7.25 -3.42 12.90
CA GLN A 297 -5.84 -3.56 12.53
C GLN A 297 -5.60 -4.84 11.73
N VAL A 298 -4.54 -4.86 10.93
CA VAL A 298 -4.17 -6.04 10.11
C VAL A 298 -3.88 -7.23 11.04
N GLU A 299 -3.16 -6.95 12.12
CA GLU A 299 -2.69 -7.81 13.20
C GLU A 299 -3.71 -8.06 14.32
N HIS A 300 -5.00 -7.75 14.10
CA HIS A 300 -6.05 -8.12 15.05
C HIS A 300 -6.09 -9.63 15.33
N THR A 301 -5.65 -10.44 14.36
CA THR A 301 -5.67 -11.92 14.39
C THR A 301 -4.89 -12.50 15.56
N VAL A 302 -3.73 -11.95 15.95
CA VAL A 302 -2.98 -12.45 17.12
C VAL A 302 -3.76 -12.23 18.41
N THR A 303 -4.54 -11.14 18.49
CA THR A 303 -5.45 -10.90 19.61
C THR A 303 -6.57 -11.93 19.62
N GLU A 304 -7.18 -12.22 18.47
CA GLU A 304 -8.23 -13.25 18.37
C GLU A 304 -7.72 -14.63 18.82
N GLU A 305 -6.53 -15.03 18.38
CA GLU A 305 -5.97 -16.36 18.73
C GLU A 305 -5.72 -16.53 20.23
N VAL A 306 -5.29 -15.48 20.95
CA VAL A 306 -5.04 -15.58 22.39
C VAL A 306 -6.27 -15.31 23.26
N THR A 307 -7.29 -14.62 22.73
CA THR A 307 -8.51 -14.28 23.48
C THR A 307 -9.72 -15.15 23.15
N GLY A 308 -9.76 -15.74 21.95
CA GLY A 308 -10.92 -16.42 21.41
C GLY A 308 -12.07 -15.50 20.98
N VAL A 309 -11.86 -14.17 20.96
CA VAL A 309 -12.87 -13.19 20.56
C VAL A 309 -12.77 -12.95 19.05
N ASP A 310 -13.87 -13.14 18.32
CA ASP A 310 -13.99 -12.64 16.94
C ASP A 310 -14.28 -11.14 16.97
N ILE A 311 -13.26 -10.35 16.63
CA ILE A 311 -13.31 -8.89 16.67
C ILE A 311 -14.25 -8.37 15.59
N VAL A 312 -14.24 -8.94 14.38
CA VAL A 312 -15.12 -8.50 13.29
C VAL A 312 -16.58 -8.80 13.60
N ALA A 313 -16.89 -10.00 14.12
CA ALA A 313 -18.24 -10.33 14.54
C ALA A 313 -18.72 -9.38 15.65
N SER A 314 -17.82 -8.99 16.56
CA SER A 314 -18.09 -7.97 17.58
C SER A 314 -18.39 -6.61 16.95
N GLN A 315 -17.60 -6.15 15.97
CA GLN A 315 -17.86 -4.89 15.24
C GLN A 315 -19.24 -4.90 14.57
N LEU A 316 -19.62 -6.01 13.93
CA LEU A 316 -20.91 -6.15 13.25
C LEU A 316 -22.08 -6.10 14.25
N ARG A 317 -21.95 -6.73 15.42
CA ARG A 317 -22.96 -6.67 16.48
C ARG A 317 -23.07 -5.27 17.11
N LEU A 318 -21.94 -4.61 17.36
CA LEU A 318 -21.91 -3.22 17.85
C LEU A 318 -22.58 -2.26 16.85
N ALA A 319 -22.34 -2.45 15.54
CA ALA A 319 -23.01 -1.67 14.49
C ALA A 319 -24.54 -1.92 14.45
N GLN A 320 -25.02 -3.05 14.96
CA GLN A 320 -26.44 -3.36 15.14
C GLN A 320 -27.00 -2.86 16.50
N GLY A 321 -26.18 -2.18 17.31
CA GLY A 321 -26.59 -1.59 18.58
C GLY A 321 -26.40 -2.49 19.80
N ALA A 322 -25.65 -3.59 19.69
CA ALA A 322 -25.24 -4.37 20.87
C ALA A 322 -24.35 -3.52 21.80
N THR A 323 -24.44 -3.76 23.11
CA THR A 323 -23.52 -3.21 24.11
C THR A 323 -22.31 -4.12 24.31
N VAL A 324 -21.27 -3.64 24.98
CA VAL A 324 -20.12 -4.49 25.37
C VAL A 324 -20.58 -5.70 26.22
N SER A 325 -21.60 -5.51 27.06
CA SER A 325 -22.17 -6.60 27.88
C SER A 325 -22.91 -7.64 27.03
N ASP A 326 -23.65 -7.22 25.99
CA ASP A 326 -24.34 -8.14 25.07
C ASP A 326 -23.36 -9.04 24.28
N LEU A 327 -22.10 -8.60 24.14
CA LEU A 327 -21.03 -9.40 23.55
C LEU A 327 -20.45 -10.44 24.54
N GLY A 328 -20.85 -10.41 25.82
CA GLY A 328 -20.30 -11.25 26.88
C GLY A 328 -18.91 -10.80 27.35
N LEU A 329 -18.60 -9.51 27.17
CA LEU A 329 -17.27 -8.94 27.42
C LEU A 329 -17.18 -8.13 28.72
N ASP A 330 -18.05 -8.41 29.70
CA ASP A 330 -18.09 -7.72 31.00
C ASP A 330 -16.88 -8.04 31.89
N ALA A 331 -16.26 -9.20 31.69
CA ALA A 331 -15.11 -9.65 32.47
C ALA A 331 -13.81 -9.44 31.68
N ALA A 332 -12.74 -9.14 32.42
CA ALA A 332 -11.40 -9.05 31.82
C ALA A 332 -11.00 -10.38 31.18
N ILE A 333 -10.53 -10.32 29.93
CA ILE A 333 -10.08 -11.49 29.18
C ILE A 333 -8.58 -11.65 29.37
N ALA A 334 -8.18 -12.79 29.93
CA ALA A 334 -6.77 -13.15 30.04
C ALA A 334 -6.31 -13.86 28.76
N PRO A 335 -5.19 -13.45 28.14
CA PRO A 335 -4.66 -14.13 26.96
C PRO A 335 -4.20 -15.55 27.32
N ARG A 336 -4.44 -16.51 26.42
CA ARG A 336 -4.00 -17.91 26.56
C ARG A 336 -2.80 -18.19 25.67
N GLY A 337 -1.62 -18.25 26.28
CA GLY A 337 -0.36 -18.53 25.57
C GLY A 337 0.07 -17.37 24.68
N TYR A 338 0.69 -17.68 23.53
CA TYR A 338 1.20 -16.69 22.58
C TYR A 338 0.72 -16.98 21.15
N ALA A 339 0.46 -15.91 20.40
CA ALA A 339 0.25 -15.93 18.97
C ALA A 339 1.29 -15.03 18.27
N ILE A 340 1.80 -15.49 17.14
CA ILE A 340 2.68 -14.75 16.25
C ILE A 340 2.03 -14.67 14.89
N GLN A 341 1.90 -13.47 14.34
CA GLN A 341 1.52 -13.24 12.95
C GLN A 341 2.77 -12.89 12.15
N SER A 342 2.91 -13.50 10.98
CA SER A 342 3.91 -13.16 9.96
C SER A 342 3.21 -12.66 8.70
N ARG A 343 3.60 -11.47 8.22
CA ARG A 343 3.07 -10.88 6.97
C ARG A 343 3.83 -11.40 5.77
N VAL A 344 3.26 -12.36 5.07
CA VAL A 344 3.80 -12.91 3.82
C VAL A 344 3.45 -11.96 2.68
N CYS A 345 4.45 -11.26 2.17
CA CYS A 345 4.33 -10.28 1.10
C CYS A 345 5.00 -10.77 -0.19
N MET A 346 4.47 -10.33 -1.33
CA MET A 346 5.05 -10.48 -2.67
C MET A 346 6.20 -9.48 -2.83
N GLU A 347 7.31 -9.75 -2.15
CA GLU A 347 8.45 -8.87 -2.02
C GLU A 347 9.74 -9.68 -2.03
N SER A 348 10.70 -9.21 -2.82
CA SER A 348 12.09 -9.68 -2.77
C SER A 348 12.87 -8.82 -1.79
N VAL A 349 13.61 -9.44 -0.86
CA VAL A 349 14.51 -8.74 0.07
C VAL A 349 15.95 -8.96 -0.41
N ARG A 350 16.59 -7.91 -0.90
CA ARG A 350 17.96 -7.97 -1.42
C ARG A 350 18.99 -7.83 -0.30
N GLU A 351 20.23 -8.27 -0.55
CA GLU A 351 21.33 -8.21 0.42
C GLU A 351 21.62 -6.79 0.95
N ASP A 352 21.37 -5.76 0.13
CA ASP A 352 21.51 -4.35 0.51
C ASP A 352 20.34 -3.83 1.38
N GLY A 353 19.39 -4.70 1.73
CA GLY A 353 18.18 -4.37 2.47
C GLY A 353 17.12 -3.65 1.66
N SER A 354 17.30 -3.52 0.34
CA SER A 354 16.26 -3.00 -0.54
C SER A 354 15.15 -4.03 -0.73
N ILE A 355 13.93 -3.54 -0.88
CA ILE A 355 12.76 -4.37 -1.15
C ILE A 355 12.15 -3.97 -2.46
N VAL A 356 11.90 -5.00 -3.26
CA VAL A 356 11.31 -4.88 -4.57
C VAL A 356 9.98 -5.64 -4.53
N PRO A 357 8.83 -4.95 -4.65
CA PRO A 357 7.55 -5.61 -4.87
C PRO A 357 7.64 -6.50 -6.10
N THR A 358 7.11 -7.71 -6.01
CA THR A 358 7.10 -8.70 -7.09
C THR A 358 5.66 -8.98 -7.51
N GLY A 359 5.49 -9.43 -8.74
CA GLY A 359 4.19 -9.79 -9.30
C GLY A 359 4.31 -10.88 -10.34
N GLY A 360 3.20 -11.52 -10.67
CA GLY A 360 3.16 -12.63 -11.61
C GLY A 360 1.98 -13.57 -11.34
N VAL A 361 2.01 -14.74 -11.95
CA VAL A 361 0.97 -15.76 -11.77
C VAL A 361 1.41 -16.73 -10.69
N LEU A 362 0.58 -16.93 -9.66
CA LEU A 362 0.83 -17.93 -8.62
C LEU A 362 0.64 -19.33 -9.22
N THR A 363 1.72 -20.00 -9.62
CA THR A 363 1.65 -21.36 -10.20
C THR A 363 1.35 -22.41 -9.13
N ALA A 364 1.73 -22.14 -7.88
CA ALA A 364 1.32 -22.90 -6.71
C ALA A 364 1.00 -21.95 -5.55
N TYR A 365 -0.06 -22.27 -4.80
CA TYR A 365 -0.41 -21.61 -3.55
C TYR A 365 -0.95 -22.67 -2.58
N GLU A 366 -0.11 -23.15 -1.67
CA GLU A 366 -0.44 -24.16 -0.67
C GLU A 366 -0.22 -23.52 0.71
N ALA A 367 -1.26 -22.89 1.24
CA ALA A 367 -1.22 -22.23 2.54
C ALA A 367 -1.07 -23.24 3.70
N PRO A 368 -0.28 -22.92 4.73
CA PRO A 368 -0.12 -23.80 5.87
C PRO A 368 -1.41 -23.86 6.69
N SER A 369 -1.64 -25.02 7.31
CA SER A 369 -2.85 -25.31 8.09
C SER A 369 -2.56 -26.33 9.19
N GLY A 370 -3.53 -26.57 10.06
CA GLY A 370 -3.43 -27.55 11.14
C GLY A 370 -3.63 -26.92 12.53
N PRO A 371 -3.46 -27.71 13.62
CA PRO A 371 -3.72 -27.23 14.97
C PRO A 371 -2.91 -25.98 15.34
N GLY A 372 -3.62 -24.88 15.67
CA GLY A 372 -3.04 -23.58 16.00
C GLY A 372 -2.21 -22.95 14.88
N VAL A 373 -2.54 -23.26 13.63
CA VAL A 373 -2.07 -22.53 12.44
C VAL A 373 -3.29 -22.00 11.70
N ARG A 374 -3.39 -20.69 11.61
CA ARG A 374 -4.40 -19.95 10.85
C ARG A 374 -3.71 -19.21 9.71
N THR A 375 -4.33 -19.20 8.54
CA THR A 375 -3.85 -18.43 7.40
C THR A 375 -4.98 -17.59 6.82
N ASP A 376 -4.81 -16.27 6.89
CA ASP A 376 -5.72 -15.29 6.29
C ASP A 376 -5.05 -14.75 5.02
N GLY A 377 -5.51 -15.18 3.84
CA GLY A 377 -4.93 -14.79 2.55
C GLY A 377 -5.94 -14.90 1.41
N PHE A 378 -5.56 -14.39 0.24
CA PHE A 378 -6.42 -14.37 -0.95
C PHE A 378 -5.80 -15.03 -2.19
N GLY A 379 -4.60 -15.61 -2.07
CA GLY A 379 -3.97 -16.33 -3.17
C GLY A 379 -4.66 -17.65 -3.51
N TYR A 380 -4.52 -18.08 -4.76
CA TYR A 380 -4.90 -19.40 -5.26
C TYR A 380 -4.08 -19.73 -6.50
N GLY A 381 -3.94 -21.02 -6.85
CA GLY A 381 -3.22 -21.44 -8.04
C GLY A 381 -3.86 -20.89 -9.32
N GLY A 382 -3.05 -20.25 -10.17
CA GLY A 382 -3.47 -19.56 -11.39
C GLY A 382 -3.87 -18.09 -11.20
N TYR A 383 -3.80 -17.55 -9.98
CA TYR A 383 -4.10 -16.14 -9.74
C TYR A 383 -2.97 -15.23 -10.24
N GLU A 384 -3.30 -14.28 -11.11
CA GLU A 384 -2.40 -13.22 -11.55
C GLU A 384 -2.43 -12.05 -10.56
N THR A 385 -1.28 -11.76 -9.97
CA THR A 385 -1.13 -10.71 -8.97
C THR A 385 -0.94 -9.35 -9.64
N SER A 386 -1.37 -8.28 -8.98
CA SER A 386 -1.29 -6.91 -9.50
C SER A 386 -0.46 -6.02 -8.61
N LEU A 387 0.43 -5.25 -9.22
CA LEU A 387 1.27 -4.26 -8.54
C LEU A 387 0.50 -2.96 -8.21
N ASN A 388 -0.76 -2.84 -8.63
CA ASN A 388 -1.62 -1.69 -8.31
C ASN A 388 -2.13 -1.72 -6.86
N TYR A 389 -1.88 -2.80 -6.13
CA TYR A 389 -2.36 -3.04 -4.77
C TYR A 389 -1.21 -3.38 -3.82
N ASP A 390 -1.51 -3.47 -2.53
CA ASP A 390 -0.55 -3.83 -1.48
C ASP A 390 0.06 -5.22 -1.72
N SER A 391 1.33 -5.37 -1.33
CA SER A 391 2.11 -6.59 -1.53
C SER A 391 1.74 -7.73 -0.56
N LEU A 392 1.01 -7.46 0.53
CA LEU A 392 0.58 -8.48 1.48
C LEU A 392 -0.28 -9.52 0.77
N LEU A 393 0.21 -10.77 0.68
CA LEU A 393 -0.48 -11.90 0.07
C LEU A 393 -1.29 -12.69 1.10
N ALA A 394 -0.69 -12.91 2.27
CA ALA A 394 -1.27 -13.68 3.35
C ALA A 394 -0.67 -13.30 4.71
N LYS A 395 -1.45 -13.54 5.76
CA LYS A 395 -1.03 -13.49 7.16
C LYS A 395 -1.00 -14.92 7.66
N VAL A 396 0.18 -15.40 8.07
CA VAL A 396 0.33 -16.71 8.72
C VAL A 396 0.38 -16.47 10.21
N ILE A 397 -0.58 -17.05 10.94
CA ILE A 397 -0.73 -16.89 12.38
C ILE A 397 -0.54 -18.24 13.04
N ALA A 398 0.46 -18.33 13.91
CA ALA A 398 0.72 -19.51 14.72
C ALA A 398 0.44 -19.22 16.19
N HIS A 399 -0.42 -20.03 16.79
CA HIS A 399 -0.82 -19.95 18.19
C HIS A 399 -0.29 -21.15 18.97
N SER A 400 0.34 -20.89 20.12
CA SER A 400 0.61 -21.91 21.12
C SER A 400 -0.10 -21.54 22.43
N PRO A 401 -0.88 -22.45 23.03
CA PRO A 401 -1.46 -22.21 24.35
C PRO A 401 -0.45 -22.32 25.50
N SER A 402 0.80 -22.66 25.18
CA SER A 402 1.90 -22.76 26.14
C SER A 402 2.30 -21.38 26.67
N PRO A 403 2.72 -21.27 27.95
CA PRO A 403 3.35 -20.06 28.45
C PRO A 403 4.79 -19.87 27.94
N ASP A 404 5.35 -20.85 27.22
CA ASP A 404 6.65 -20.71 26.56
C ASP A 404 6.48 -20.06 25.17
N PHE A 405 7.06 -18.87 25.01
CA PHE A 405 7.06 -18.14 23.74
C PHE A 405 7.75 -18.94 22.62
N GLY A 406 8.77 -19.74 22.96
CA GLY A 406 9.49 -20.59 22.01
C GLY A 406 8.60 -21.59 21.27
N ASP A 407 7.50 -22.04 21.90
CA ASP A 407 6.57 -22.98 21.25
C ASP A 407 5.79 -22.31 20.11
N ALA A 408 5.43 -21.02 20.26
CA ALA A 408 4.80 -20.25 19.18
C ALA A 408 5.80 -19.99 18.04
N ILE A 409 7.07 -19.73 18.36
CA ILE A 409 8.14 -19.56 17.36
C ILE A 409 8.34 -20.84 16.56
N ALA A 410 8.50 -21.99 17.24
CA ALA A 410 8.70 -23.27 16.60
C ALA A 410 7.54 -23.62 15.65
N ARG A 411 6.30 -23.29 16.05
CA ARG A 411 5.12 -23.47 15.21
C ARG A 411 5.10 -22.51 14.02
N SER A 412 5.46 -21.24 14.22
CA SER A 412 5.54 -20.23 13.16
C SER A 412 6.55 -20.64 12.09
N LEU A 413 7.76 -21.04 12.50
CA LEU A 413 8.80 -21.55 11.60
C LEU A 413 8.35 -22.80 10.86
N ARG A 414 7.57 -23.68 11.50
CA ARG A 414 7.01 -24.85 10.84
C ARG A 414 5.97 -24.47 9.79
N ALA A 415 5.06 -23.56 10.12
CA ALA A 415 4.01 -23.10 9.21
C ALA A 415 4.59 -22.38 7.98
N LEU A 416 5.55 -21.47 8.17
CA LEU A 416 6.20 -20.76 7.06
C LEU A 416 6.97 -21.72 6.13
N ALA A 417 7.66 -22.72 6.69
CA ALA A 417 8.35 -23.73 5.91
C ALA A 417 7.41 -24.65 5.10
N GLU A 418 6.14 -24.76 5.49
CA GLU A 418 5.09 -25.50 4.79
C GLU A 418 4.29 -24.63 3.82
N PHE A 419 4.56 -23.33 3.73
CA PHE A 419 3.85 -22.43 2.83
C PHE A 419 4.49 -22.48 1.43
N ARG A 420 3.82 -23.15 0.48
CA ARG A 420 4.25 -23.16 -0.91
C ARG A 420 3.67 -21.97 -1.66
N VAL A 421 4.53 -21.11 -2.16
CA VAL A 421 4.16 -20.07 -3.12
C VAL A 421 5.16 -20.16 -4.27
N GLU A 422 4.67 -20.42 -5.48
CA GLU A 422 5.50 -20.48 -6.70
C GLU A 422 4.98 -19.50 -7.75
N GLY A 423 5.87 -19.05 -8.63
CA GLY A 423 5.57 -18.08 -9.69
C GLY A 423 5.71 -16.61 -9.29
N VAL A 424 5.81 -16.33 -7.98
CA VAL A 424 6.08 -15.00 -7.43
C VAL A 424 7.04 -15.12 -6.24
N GLU A 425 8.05 -14.25 -6.14
CA GLU A 425 8.96 -14.22 -4.99
C GLU A 425 8.25 -13.66 -3.75
N THR A 426 8.59 -14.18 -2.57
CA THR A 426 8.02 -13.73 -1.30
C THR A 426 9.07 -13.50 -0.24
N ASN A 427 8.70 -12.78 0.82
CA ASN A 427 9.57 -12.50 1.96
C ASN A 427 9.63 -13.65 3.00
N ILE A 428 9.20 -14.88 2.67
CA ILE A 428 9.12 -16.00 3.64
C ILE A 428 10.48 -16.28 4.30
N ALA A 429 11.57 -16.33 3.53
CA ALA A 429 12.91 -16.57 4.06
C ALA A 429 13.34 -15.51 5.11
N PHE A 430 13.01 -14.25 4.83
CA PHE A 430 13.27 -13.13 5.71
C PHE A 430 12.49 -13.26 7.03
N LEU A 431 11.21 -13.68 6.96
CA LEU A 431 10.39 -13.96 8.13
C LEU A 431 10.96 -15.11 8.97
N GLU A 432 11.38 -16.21 8.34
CA GLU A 432 12.04 -17.32 9.03
C GLU A 432 13.32 -16.89 9.75
N SER A 433 14.12 -16.01 9.12
CA SER A 433 15.34 -15.46 9.72
C SER A 433 15.06 -14.60 10.96
N ILE A 434 14.04 -13.75 10.90
CA ILE A 434 13.58 -12.95 12.05
C ILE A 434 13.18 -13.85 13.21
N LEU A 435 12.33 -14.86 12.94
CA LEU A 435 11.81 -15.75 13.98
C LEU A 435 12.90 -16.65 14.58
N GLY A 436 13.92 -16.99 13.80
CA GLY A 436 15.09 -17.73 14.25
C GLY A 436 16.12 -16.89 15.03
N HIS A 437 15.99 -15.56 15.03
CA HIS A 437 16.97 -14.67 15.66
C HIS A 437 16.91 -14.72 17.18
N GLY A 438 18.07 -14.79 17.85
CA GLY A 438 18.17 -14.96 19.29
C GLY A 438 17.56 -13.83 20.12
N ASP A 439 17.59 -12.58 19.62
CA ASP A 439 16.92 -11.46 20.29
C ASP A 439 15.40 -11.47 20.13
N PHE A 440 14.88 -11.98 19.01
CA PHE A 440 13.44 -12.21 18.86
C PHE A 440 12.99 -13.28 19.84
N ALA A 441 13.67 -14.43 19.86
CA ALA A 441 13.34 -15.54 20.76
C ALA A 441 13.38 -15.18 22.25
N ALA A 442 14.19 -14.19 22.62
CA ALA A 442 14.30 -13.71 23.99
C ALA A 442 13.44 -12.48 24.31
N GLY A 443 12.62 -12.00 23.38
CA GLY A 443 11.76 -10.81 23.57
C GLY A 443 12.55 -9.50 23.74
N ARG A 444 13.76 -9.40 23.17
CA ARG A 444 14.65 -8.22 23.25
C ARG A 444 14.59 -7.33 22.01
N VAL A 445 13.47 -7.34 21.30
CA VAL A 445 13.26 -6.54 20.08
C VAL A 445 12.89 -5.09 20.40
N HIS A 446 13.14 -4.20 19.46
CA HIS A 446 12.73 -2.80 19.46
C HIS A 446 12.56 -2.34 18.01
N THR A 447 12.00 -1.14 17.79
CA THR A 447 11.67 -0.58 16.46
C THR A 447 12.84 -0.43 15.48
N ARG A 448 14.09 -0.58 15.95
CA ARG A 448 15.31 -0.56 15.12
C ARG A 448 15.86 -1.96 14.83
N PHE A 449 15.30 -3.02 15.44
CA PHE A 449 15.82 -4.39 15.39
C PHE A 449 16.04 -4.88 13.96
N VAL A 450 15.05 -4.73 13.08
CA VAL A 450 15.15 -5.18 11.69
C VAL A 450 16.22 -4.41 10.94
N ASP A 451 16.21 -3.09 11.06
CA ASP A 451 17.16 -2.23 10.36
C ASP A 451 18.62 -2.46 10.84
N GLU A 452 18.82 -2.73 12.13
CA GLU A 452 20.14 -3.04 12.71
C GLU A 452 20.67 -4.42 12.32
N ASN A 453 19.77 -5.38 12.05
CA ASN A 453 20.13 -6.77 11.70
C ASN A 453 19.92 -7.07 10.22
N MET A 454 19.62 -6.07 9.38
CA MET A 454 19.19 -6.25 7.99
C MET A 454 20.14 -7.13 7.18
N ALA A 455 21.45 -6.94 7.31
CA ALA A 455 22.45 -7.71 6.57
C ALA A 455 22.39 -9.22 6.88
N ILE A 456 22.06 -9.59 8.12
CA ILE A 456 21.91 -11.00 8.54
C ILE A 456 20.54 -11.52 8.10
N LEU A 457 19.51 -10.70 8.26
CA LEU A 457 18.13 -11.11 7.98
C LEU A 457 17.87 -11.28 6.48
N ALA A 458 18.45 -10.42 5.63
CA ALA A 458 18.29 -10.45 4.18
C ALA A 458 19.10 -11.56 3.48
N ALA A 459 20.19 -12.03 4.09
CA ALA A 459 21.02 -13.10 3.55
C ALA A 459 20.40 -14.51 3.72
N ALA A 460 19.21 -14.60 4.30
CA ALA A 460 18.54 -15.88 4.52
C ALA A 460 17.93 -16.41 3.22
N GLU A 461 18.32 -17.62 2.85
CA GLU A 461 17.64 -18.39 1.80
C GLU A 461 16.51 -19.20 2.43
N GLN A 462 15.38 -19.32 1.71
CA GLN A 462 14.29 -20.17 2.17
C GLN A 462 14.80 -21.62 2.22
N GLY A 463 14.70 -22.26 3.38
CA GLY A 463 15.13 -23.65 3.51
C GLY A 463 14.31 -24.54 2.57
N ALA A 464 14.97 -25.32 1.71
CA ALA A 464 14.32 -26.28 0.81
C ALA A 464 13.62 -27.38 1.62
N ARG A 465 12.36 -27.15 2.03
CA ARG A 465 11.55 -28.11 2.79
C ARG A 465 10.39 -28.71 2.02
N PHE A 466 10.08 -28.21 0.83
CA PHE A 466 9.31 -28.98 -0.15
C PHE A 466 10.20 -30.10 -0.71
N VAL A 467 10.31 -31.17 0.07
CA VAL A 467 11.01 -32.38 -0.35
C VAL A 467 10.11 -33.09 -1.34
N THR A 468 10.47 -33.00 -2.63
CA THR A 468 9.85 -33.84 -3.65
C THR A 468 10.11 -35.31 -3.28
N PRO A 469 9.08 -36.12 -3.03
CA PRO A 469 9.27 -37.52 -2.68
C PRO A 469 10.08 -38.23 -3.78
N PRO A 470 11.04 -39.10 -3.44
CA PRO A 470 11.77 -39.87 -4.43
C PRO A 470 10.80 -40.63 -5.34
N GLY A 471 10.88 -40.39 -6.66
CA GLY A 471 10.01 -41.02 -7.66
C GLY A 471 8.70 -40.29 -7.95
N PHE A 472 8.45 -39.13 -7.34
CA PHE A 472 7.37 -38.23 -7.75
C PHE A 472 7.88 -37.29 -8.86
N GLU A 473 7.43 -37.50 -10.09
CA GLU A 473 7.56 -36.53 -11.17
C GLU A 473 6.31 -35.64 -11.15
N PRO A 474 6.41 -34.37 -10.72
CA PRO A 474 5.27 -33.46 -10.78
C PRO A 474 4.78 -33.35 -12.22
N GLN A 475 3.47 -33.53 -12.45
CA GLN A 475 2.85 -33.27 -13.75
C GLN A 475 2.82 -31.75 -13.98
N THR A 476 3.92 -31.19 -14.45
CA THR A 476 4.06 -29.77 -14.83
C THR A 476 3.43 -29.48 -16.20
N ALA A 477 2.19 -29.95 -16.42
CA ALA A 477 1.47 -29.67 -17.66
C ALA A 477 1.13 -28.17 -17.81
N ALA A 478 1.01 -27.42 -16.71
CA ALA A 478 0.72 -25.99 -16.72
C ALA A 478 1.99 -25.11 -16.71
N ALA A 479 3.06 -25.51 -16.02
CA ALA A 479 4.30 -24.73 -15.96
C ALA A 479 5.05 -24.71 -17.30
N GLN A 480 5.00 -25.82 -18.07
CA GLN A 480 5.63 -25.88 -19.39
C GLN A 480 4.99 -24.96 -20.44
N GLN A 481 3.74 -24.52 -20.25
CA GLN A 481 3.10 -23.56 -21.18
C GLN A 481 3.43 -22.10 -20.86
N ALA A 482 3.79 -21.78 -19.62
CA ALA A 482 4.09 -20.40 -19.20
C ALA A 482 5.59 -20.04 -19.31
N GLU A 483 6.49 -21.03 -19.33
CA GLU A 483 7.93 -20.79 -19.29
C GLU A 483 8.60 -20.49 -20.63
N GLN A 484 7.98 -20.81 -21.77
CA GLN A 484 8.55 -20.44 -23.08
C GLN A 484 7.42 -20.06 -24.03
N ALA A 485 7.31 -18.78 -24.38
CA ALA A 485 6.84 -18.48 -25.73
C ALA A 485 7.88 -19.11 -26.66
N VAL A 486 7.54 -20.24 -27.26
CA VAL A 486 8.39 -20.90 -28.25
C VAL A 486 8.10 -20.22 -29.57
N GLY A 487 9.07 -19.42 -30.05
CA GLY A 487 8.99 -18.82 -31.37
C GLY A 487 9.01 -19.87 -32.48
N PRO A 488 8.75 -19.45 -33.73
CA PRO A 488 8.89 -20.32 -34.90
C PRO A 488 10.24 -21.08 -34.93
N GLU A 489 10.25 -22.29 -35.50
CA GLU A 489 11.43 -23.18 -35.51
C GLU A 489 12.66 -22.48 -36.11
N GLY A 490 13.75 -22.38 -35.35
CA GLY A 490 14.99 -21.68 -35.76
C GLY A 490 14.99 -20.17 -35.49
N SER A 491 14.03 -19.65 -34.73
CA SER A 491 14.03 -18.27 -34.25
C SER A 491 14.65 -18.13 -32.85
N VAL A 492 15.12 -16.93 -32.54
CA VAL A 492 15.66 -16.55 -31.23
C VAL A 492 14.81 -15.41 -30.66
N GLY A 493 14.38 -15.54 -29.40
CA GLY A 493 13.61 -14.51 -28.72
C GLY A 493 14.48 -13.37 -28.20
N LEU A 494 14.10 -12.14 -28.51
CA LEU A 494 14.63 -10.95 -27.87
C LEU A 494 13.86 -10.70 -26.57
N VAL A 495 14.58 -10.79 -25.44
CA VAL A 495 14.00 -10.76 -24.10
C VAL A 495 14.00 -9.37 -23.48
N ALA A 496 13.02 -9.09 -22.62
CA ALA A 496 13.03 -7.89 -21.80
C ALA A 496 14.15 -7.99 -20.74
N PRO A 497 15.05 -7.00 -20.59
CA PRO A 497 16.09 -7.00 -19.57
C PRO A 497 15.57 -6.58 -18.19
N MET A 498 14.29 -6.21 -18.10
CA MET A 498 13.63 -5.78 -16.88
C MET A 498 12.12 -6.03 -16.96
N GLN A 499 11.45 -6.04 -15.81
CA GLN A 499 10.00 -6.11 -15.72
C GLN A 499 9.36 -4.72 -15.88
N GLY A 500 8.24 -4.63 -16.60
CA GLY A 500 7.45 -3.41 -16.75
C GLY A 500 6.25 -3.59 -17.68
N THR A 501 5.54 -2.50 -17.99
CA THR A 501 4.42 -2.50 -18.93
C THR A 501 4.91 -2.12 -20.32
N ILE A 502 4.54 -2.87 -21.35
CA ILE A 502 4.86 -2.53 -22.75
C ILE A 502 4.07 -1.28 -23.13
N VAL A 503 4.80 -0.21 -23.45
CA VAL A 503 4.23 1.06 -23.93
C VAL A 503 4.07 1.04 -25.44
N GLU A 504 5.04 0.45 -26.15
CA GLU A 504 5.11 0.45 -27.61
C GLU A 504 5.88 -0.77 -28.11
N ILE A 505 5.46 -1.33 -29.26
CA ILE A 505 6.25 -2.31 -30.03
C ILE A 505 6.54 -1.72 -31.41
N GLY A 506 7.80 -1.34 -31.64
CA GLY A 506 8.23 -0.58 -32.82
C GLY A 506 8.62 -1.44 -34.03
N VAL A 507 8.29 -2.73 -34.04
CA VAL A 507 8.61 -3.66 -35.14
C VAL A 507 7.44 -4.59 -35.48
N ALA A 508 7.30 -4.93 -36.76
CA ALA A 508 6.30 -5.84 -37.28
C ALA A 508 6.93 -7.15 -37.82
N ILE A 509 6.10 -8.20 -37.93
CA ILE A 509 6.53 -9.46 -38.55
C ILE A 509 6.96 -9.20 -40.00
N GLY A 510 8.19 -9.60 -40.34
CA GLY A 510 8.83 -9.40 -41.63
C GLY A 510 9.89 -8.29 -41.64
N ASP A 511 9.99 -7.48 -40.58
CA ASP A 511 10.95 -6.38 -40.52
C ASP A 511 12.38 -6.89 -40.30
N GLU A 512 13.35 -6.28 -40.99
CA GLU A 512 14.77 -6.46 -40.71
C GLU A 512 15.18 -5.59 -39.53
N VAL A 513 15.77 -6.23 -38.51
CA VAL A 513 16.24 -5.59 -37.28
C VAL A 513 17.74 -5.73 -37.19
N ARG A 514 18.42 -4.63 -36.85
CA ARG A 514 19.88 -4.59 -36.66
C ARG A 514 20.25 -4.52 -35.18
N VAL A 515 21.44 -5.00 -34.84
CA VAL A 515 22.03 -4.81 -33.49
C VAL A 515 21.95 -3.33 -33.09
N GLY A 516 21.38 -3.05 -31.92
CA GLY A 516 21.23 -1.72 -31.33
C GLY A 516 19.91 -1.00 -31.67
N GLN A 517 19.13 -1.50 -32.64
CA GLN A 517 17.82 -0.96 -33.01
C GLN A 517 16.80 -1.23 -31.89
N ALA A 518 16.04 -0.20 -31.50
CA ALA A 518 14.94 -0.36 -30.55
C ALA A 518 13.80 -1.18 -31.19
N VAL A 519 13.26 -2.16 -30.46
CA VAL A 519 12.15 -3.02 -30.90
C VAL A 519 10.89 -2.83 -30.09
N ALA A 520 11.00 -2.38 -28.84
CA ALA A 520 9.88 -2.14 -27.94
C ALA A 520 10.29 -1.13 -26.86
N VAL A 521 9.31 -0.50 -26.22
CA VAL A 521 9.50 0.40 -25.07
C VAL A 521 8.75 -0.17 -23.88
N VAL A 522 9.45 -0.29 -22.74
CA VAL A 522 8.88 -0.81 -21.48
C VAL A 522 8.90 0.28 -20.41
N GLU A 523 7.75 0.57 -19.82
CA GLU A 523 7.63 1.44 -18.66
C GLU A 523 7.79 0.63 -17.37
N ALA A 524 8.81 0.98 -16.61
CA ALA A 524 9.08 0.43 -15.30
C ALA A 524 9.41 1.57 -14.34
N MET A 525 8.81 1.57 -13.14
CA MET A 525 9.07 2.58 -12.12
C MET A 525 8.89 4.05 -12.61
N LYS A 526 7.87 4.30 -13.46
CA LYS A 526 7.57 5.60 -14.09
C LYS A 526 8.66 6.11 -15.06
N LEU A 527 9.54 5.23 -15.52
CA LEU A 527 10.56 5.51 -16.51
C LEU A 527 10.40 4.55 -17.70
N GLN A 528 10.49 5.09 -18.90
CA GLN A 528 10.44 4.32 -20.14
C GLN A 528 11.84 3.87 -20.55
N HIS A 529 11.97 2.61 -20.95
CA HIS A 529 13.24 1.99 -21.32
C HIS A 529 13.11 1.34 -22.70
N ASP A 530 14.01 1.69 -23.61
CA ASP A 530 14.11 1.04 -24.93
C ASP A 530 14.66 -0.38 -24.79
N ILE A 531 13.94 -1.34 -25.35
CA ILE A 531 14.40 -2.70 -25.56
C ILE A 531 15.09 -2.74 -26.92
N ARG A 532 16.40 -2.98 -26.94
CA ARG A 532 17.22 -2.94 -28.16
C ARG A 532 17.63 -4.33 -28.60
N ALA A 533 17.67 -4.54 -29.91
CA ALA A 533 18.10 -5.79 -30.50
C ALA A 533 19.58 -6.07 -30.22
N ASP A 534 19.90 -7.30 -29.80
CA ASP A 534 21.27 -7.75 -29.51
C ASP A 534 21.95 -8.43 -30.71
N ARG A 535 21.20 -8.67 -31.79
CA ARG A 535 21.61 -9.38 -33.01
C ARG A 535 20.88 -8.87 -34.25
N ASN A 536 21.43 -9.19 -35.43
CA ASN A 536 20.76 -8.94 -36.71
C ASN A 536 19.77 -10.07 -37.02
N GLY A 537 18.62 -9.74 -37.58
CA GLY A 537 17.64 -10.76 -37.96
C GLY A 537 16.36 -10.20 -38.56
N VAL A 538 15.49 -11.09 -39.01
CA VAL A 538 14.14 -10.75 -39.50
C VAL A 538 13.12 -11.14 -38.44
N VAL A 539 12.21 -10.22 -38.08
CA VAL A 539 11.12 -10.50 -37.15
C VAL A 539 10.20 -11.56 -37.72
N CYS A 540 10.00 -12.65 -37.00
CA CYS A 540 9.16 -13.76 -37.41
C CYS A 540 7.90 -13.92 -36.54
N ALA A 541 7.92 -13.40 -35.30
CA ALA A 541 6.75 -13.34 -34.43
C ALA A 541 6.90 -12.23 -33.39
N VAL A 542 5.77 -11.70 -32.93
CA VAL A 542 5.66 -10.79 -31.78
C VAL A 542 4.74 -11.47 -30.77
N SER A 543 5.20 -11.65 -29.54
CA SER A 543 4.49 -12.44 -28.51
C SER A 543 3.64 -11.61 -27.56
N MET A 544 3.74 -10.28 -27.60
CA MET A 544 3.08 -9.38 -26.67
C MET A 544 2.47 -8.18 -27.40
N SER A 545 1.60 -7.43 -26.72
CA SER A 545 0.94 -6.22 -27.22
C SER A 545 1.16 -5.03 -26.30
N GLU A 546 0.89 -3.82 -26.77
CA GLU A 546 0.86 -2.61 -25.94
C GLU A 546 -0.13 -2.76 -24.79
N GLY A 547 0.30 -2.37 -23.58
CA GLY A 547 -0.45 -2.54 -22.33
C GLY A 547 -0.17 -3.85 -21.59
N ASP A 548 0.47 -4.84 -22.22
CA ASP A 548 0.83 -6.09 -21.54
C ASP A 548 1.98 -5.86 -20.55
N VAL A 549 1.96 -6.57 -19.41
CA VAL A 549 3.04 -6.54 -18.43
C VAL A 549 4.07 -7.63 -18.78
N VAL A 550 5.30 -7.22 -19.11
CA VAL A 550 6.42 -8.11 -19.42
C VAL A 550 7.30 -8.32 -18.20
N ARG A 551 7.71 -9.57 -17.94
CA ARG A 551 8.68 -9.93 -16.90
C ARG A 551 10.11 -9.94 -17.46
N GLU A 552 11.10 -9.70 -16.59
CA GLU A 552 12.51 -9.84 -16.95
C GLU A 552 12.78 -11.25 -17.53
N GLY A 553 13.52 -11.30 -18.64
CA GLY A 553 13.85 -12.52 -19.36
C GLY A 553 12.76 -13.08 -20.28
N PHE A 554 11.58 -12.45 -20.37
CA PHE A 554 10.51 -12.91 -21.27
C PHE A 554 10.70 -12.37 -22.70
N PRO A 555 10.57 -13.21 -23.75
CA PRO A 555 10.73 -12.78 -25.13
C PRO A 555 9.53 -11.93 -25.60
N ILE A 556 9.82 -10.75 -26.13
CA ILE A 556 8.82 -9.81 -26.69
C ILE A 556 8.67 -10.03 -28.21
N VAL A 557 9.79 -10.28 -28.89
CA VAL A 557 9.89 -10.45 -30.35
C VAL A 557 10.79 -11.63 -30.67
N PHE A 558 10.48 -12.40 -31.71
CA PHE A 558 11.33 -13.50 -32.20
C PHE A 558 11.97 -13.15 -33.55
N LEU A 559 13.26 -13.43 -33.69
CA LEU A 559 14.07 -13.14 -34.88
C LEU A 559 14.61 -14.42 -35.50
N HIS A 560 14.59 -14.52 -36.84
CA HIS A 560 15.51 -15.42 -37.55
C HIS A 560 16.82 -14.68 -37.82
N GLU A 561 17.93 -15.22 -37.34
CA GLU A 561 19.24 -14.63 -37.55
C GLU A 561 19.57 -14.58 -39.04
N SER A 562 20.00 -13.40 -39.51
CA SER A 562 20.37 -13.19 -40.91
C SER A 562 21.53 -12.20 -41.00
N ASP A 563 22.41 -12.41 -41.97
CA ASP A 563 23.49 -11.47 -42.30
C ASP A 563 22.90 -10.28 -43.05
N VAL A 564 22.25 -9.37 -42.32
CA VAL A 564 21.75 -8.11 -42.89
C VAL A 564 22.97 -7.27 -43.32
N GLU A 565 23.02 -6.83 -44.58
CA GLU A 565 24.10 -5.95 -45.07
C GLU A 565 24.04 -4.58 -44.36
N GLY A 566 24.99 -4.35 -43.46
CA GLY A 566 25.16 -3.10 -42.70
C GLY A 566 25.81 -3.37 -41.35
N GLY A 567 26.89 -2.66 -41.01
CA GLY A 567 27.58 -2.84 -39.71
C GLY A 567 26.66 -2.53 -38.51
N ALA A 568 27.09 -2.92 -37.31
CA ALA A 568 26.41 -2.55 -36.06
C ALA A 568 26.07 -1.05 -36.08
N LEU A 569 24.85 -0.69 -35.67
CA LEU A 569 24.51 0.70 -35.45
C LEU A 569 25.40 1.17 -34.30
N GLU A 570 26.48 1.90 -34.61
CA GLU A 570 27.28 2.59 -33.60
C GLU A 570 26.30 3.42 -32.76
N GLY A 571 26.37 3.23 -31.45
CA GLY A 571 25.48 3.87 -30.49
C GLY A 571 25.44 5.36 -30.76
N ASP A 572 24.30 5.82 -31.28
CA ASP A 572 24.07 7.23 -31.50
C ASP A 572 23.88 7.89 -30.13
N THR A 573 24.98 8.39 -29.57
CA THR A 573 24.95 9.35 -28.47
C THR A 573 24.63 10.77 -28.95
N GLY A 574 24.21 10.95 -30.20
CA GLY A 574 23.60 12.18 -30.68
C GLY A 574 22.11 11.98 -30.88
N MET A 575 21.31 12.16 -29.82
CA MET A 575 19.90 12.48 -30.07
C MET A 575 19.90 13.68 -31.02
N ASP A 576 19.40 13.50 -32.24
CA ASP A 576 19.03 14.61 -33.10
C ASP A 576 17.90 15.33 -32.37
N LEU A 577 18.26 16.37 -31.61
CA LEU A 577 17.30 17.19 -30.87
C LEU A 577 16.33 17.91 -31.81
N ASP A 578 16.64 17.93 -33.12
CA ASP A 578 15.78 18.49 -34.16
C ASP A 578 14.88 17.39 -34.80
N HIS A 579 15.05 16.11 -34.43
CA HIS A 579 14.16 15.04 -34.86
C HIS A 579 12.80 15.14 -34.14
N LEU A 580 11.79 15.54 -34.90
CA LEU A 580 10.41 15.59 -34.45
C LEU A 580 9.86 14.17 -34.29
N ARG A 581 9.62 13.78 -33.04
CA ARG A 581 8.90 12.53 -32.70
C ARG A 581 7.49 12.55 -33.31
N GLY A 582 6.98 11.39 -33.72
CA GLY A 582 5.69 11.28 -34.41
C GLY A 582 4.51 11.81 -33.58
N ASP A 583 4.51 11.58 -32.28
CA ASP A 583 3.53 12.14 -31.33
C ASP A 583 3.59 13.67 -31.26
N MET A 584 4.80 14.23 -31.26
CA MET A 584 5.03 15.67 -31.25
C MET A 584 4.64 16.31 -32.59
N GLN A 585 4.84 15.60 -33.71
CA GLN A 585 4.36 16.05 -35.02
C GLN A 585 2.83 16.08 -35.07
N GLU A 586 2.14 15.08 -34.52
CA GLU A 586 0.67 15.06 -34.45
C GLU A 586 0.12 16.23 -33.60
N VAL A 587 0.77 16.52 -32.46
CA VAL A 587 0.42 17.68 -31.64
C VAL A 587 0.69 19.00 -32.38
N ASN A 588 1.81 19.11 -33.08
CA ASN A 588 2.13 20.30 -33.88
C ASN A 588 1.12 20.49 -35.02
N ASP A 589 0.73 19.43 -35.71
CA ASP A 589 -0.27 19.47 -36.79
C ASP A 589 -1.64 19.94 -36.26
N LEU A 590 -2.03 19.50 -35.06
CA LEU A 590 -3.26 19.97 -34.39
C LEU A 590 -3.16 21.44 -33.99
N ILE A 591 -2.01 21.88 -33.47
CA ILE A 591 -1.78 23.29 -33.12
C ILE A 591 -1.81 24.17 -34.36
N ASP A 592 -1.15 23.76 -35.45
CA ASP A 592 -1.07 24.50 -36.71
C ASP A 592 -2.46 24.73 -37.31
N GLN A 593 -3.36 23.76 -37.21
CA GLN A 593 -4.76 23.92 -37.62
C GLN A 593 -5.53 24.99 -36.83
N THR A 594 -5.08 25.34 -35.62
CA THR A 594 -5.71 26.41 -34.83
C THR A 594 -5.25 27.81 -35.22
N LEU A 595 -4.09 27.94 -35.89
CA LEU A 595 -3.45 29.21 -36.23
C LEU A 595 -4.18 29.94 -37.37
N ASP A 596 -4.03 31.26 -37.42
CA ASP A 596 -4.65 32.10 -38.44
C ASP A 596 -4.24 31.70 -39.87
N VAL A 597 -3.01 31.18 -40.03
CA VAL A 597 -2.48 30.69 -41.31
C VAL A 597 -3.34 29.54 -41.87
N ALA A 598 -3.81 28.64 -41.01
CA ALA A 598 -4.69 27.54 -41.39
C ALA A 598 -6.17 27.97 -41.55
N LYS A 599 -6.54 29.19 -41.14
CA LYS A 599 -7.93 29.71 -41.12
C LYS A 599 -8.15 30.87 -42.09
N ALA A 600 -7.56 30.80 -43.28
CA ALA A 600 -7.54 31.89 -44.27
C ALA A 600 -8.92 32.52 -44.59
N GLU A 601 -9.98 31.72 -44.67
CA GLU A 601 -11.33 32.20 -44.98
C GLU A 601 -11.95 33.02 -43.82
N ALA A 602 -11.76 32.58 -42.57
CA ALA A 602 -12.22 33.32 -41.39
C ALA A 602 -11.44 34.63 -41.20
N VAL A 603 -10.13 34.61 -41.46
CA VAL A 603 -9.27 35.79 -41.43
C VAL A 603 -9.70 36.80 -42.51
N ALA A 604 -10.00 36.34 -43.73
CA ALA A 604 -10.49 37.20 -44.80
C ALA A 604 -11.81 37.89 -44.43
N GLY A 605 -12.78 37.15 -43.86
CA GLY A 605 -14.06 37.73 -43.43
C GLY A 605 -13.93 38.76 -42.30
N LEU A 606 -12.99 38.57 -41.38
CA LEU A 606 -12.68 39.57 -40.34
C LEU A 606 -12.06 40.84 -40.94
N ARG A 607 -11.13 40.69 -41.90
CA ARG A 607 -10.47 41.81 -42.59
C ARG A 607 -11.43 42.61 -43.47
N GLU A 608 -12.36 41.96 -44.16
CA GLU A 608 -13.44 42.64 -44.90
C GLU A 608 -14.33 43.49 -43.98
N SER A 609 -14.50 43.05 -42.73
CA SER A 609 -15.19 43.81 -41.67
C SER A 609 -14.31 44.85 -40.97
N ASN A 610 -13.09 45.09 -41.48
CA ASN A 610 -12.07 45.97 -40.89
C ASN A 610 -11.72 45.62 -39.43
N ARG A 611 -11.69 44.32 -39.09
CA ARG A 611 -11.34 43.80 -37.76
C ARG A 611 -10.08 42.93 -37.84
N ARG A 612 -9.27 43.00 -36.77
CA ARG A 612 -8.13 42.10 -36.52
C ARG A 612 -8.59 40.74 -36.00
N THR A 613 -7.78 39.71 -36.17
CA THR A 613 -7.99 38.40 -35.53
C THR A 613 -7.70 38.48 -34.02
N PRO A 614 -8.20 37.52 -33.21
CA PRO A 614 -7.83 37.43 -31.79
C PRO A 614 -6.31 37.33 -31.58
N ARG A 615 -5.59 36.56 -32.41
CA ARG A 615 -4.13 36.41 -32.30
C ARG A 615 -3.40 37.69 -32.72
N GLU A 616 -3.83 38.38 -33.78
CA GLU A 616 -3.29 39.70 -34.17
C GLU A 616 -3.44 40.75 -33.06
N ASN A 617 -4.49 40.67 -32.23
CA ASN A 617 -4.63 41.55 -31.06
C ASN A 617 -3.73 41.15 -29.90
N LEU A 618 -3.51 39.84 -29.68
CA LEU A 618 -2.62 39.34 -28.63
C LEU A 618 -1.15 39.65 -28.96
N ASP A 619 -0.74 39.48 -30.22
CA ASP A 619 0.62 39.77 -30.69
C ASP A 619 0.96 41.28 -30.62
N ASP A 620 -0.04 42.16 -30.74
CA ASP A 620 0.14 43.61 -30.57
C ASP A 620 0.15 44.03 -29.09
N LEU A 621 -0.48 43.23 -28.22
CA LEU A 621 -0.61 43.52 -26.78
C LEU A 621 0.56 42.96 -25.95
N LEU A 622 1.11 41.83 -26.36
CA LEU A 622 2.09 41.05 -25.59
C LEU A 622 3.49 41.15 -26.20
N ASP A 623 4.51 40.99 -25.35
CA ASP A 623 5.89 40.92 -25.83
C ASP A 623 6.11 39.66 -26.68
N ALA A 624 6.90 39.78 -27.74
CA ALA A 624 7.15 38.69 -28.69
C ALA A 624 7.64 37.42 -27.97
N GLY A 625 6.94 36.30 -28.17
CA GLY A 625 7.26 35.01 -27.54
C GLY A 625 6.86 34.87 -26.07
N SER A 626 6.18 35.86 -25.48
CA SER A 626 5.73 35.80 -24.07
C SER A 626 4.39 35.10 -23.86
N PHE A 627 3.57 34.98 -24.91
CA PHE A 627 2.24 34.40 -24.82
C PHE A 627 2.31 32.88 -24.59
N ARG A 628 1.57 32.39 -23.60
CA ARG A 628 1.35 30.95 -23.36
C ARG A 628 -0.14 30.64 -23.43
N GLU A 629 -0.51 29.84 -24.41
CA GLU A 629 -1.89 29.42 -24.65
C GLU A 629 -2.24 28.22 -23.75
N PHE A 630 -3.43 28.24 -23.15
CA PHE A 630 -3.92 27.20 -22.24
C PHE A 630 -5.18 26.54 -22.79
N GLY A 631 -5.23 25.20 -22.73
CA GLY A 631 -6.35 24.38 -23.18
C GLY A 631 -5.98 23.42 -24.32
N PRO A 632 -6.76 22.35 -24.56
CA PRO A 632 -6.50 21.43 -25.67
C PRO A 632 -6.70 22.14 -27.03
N PRO A 633 -5.95 21.78 -28.09
CA PRO A 633 -6.20 22.31 -29.44
C PRO A 633 -7.60 21.89 -29.91
N ALA A 634 -8.56 22.80 -29.83
CA ALA A 634 -9.95 22.52 -30.22
C ALA A 634 -10.22 23.11 -31.62
N ALA A 635 -10.32 22.26 -32.63
CA ALA A 635 -10.84 22.62 -33.95
C ALA A 635 -12.38 22.44 -33.95
N GLY A 636 -13.12 23.53 -33.74
CA GLY A 636 -14.58 23.48 -33.78
C GLY A 636 -15.21 24.84 -34.08
N SER A 637 -16.15 24.87 -35.03
CA SER A 637 -17.00 26.02 -35.28
C SER A 637 -18.14 26.05 -34.27
N ALA A 638 -17.95 26.73 -33.14
CA ALA A 638 -19.04 27.07 -32.25
C ALA A 638 -19.33 28.57 -32.34
N ALA A 639 -20.56 28.89 -32.69
CA ALA A 639 -21.10 30.25 -32.60
C ALA A 639 -21.08 30.70 -31.13
N GLY A 640 -20.04 31.46 -30.75
CA GLY A 640 -19.93 32.07 -29.44
C GLY A 640 -18.72 31.61 -28.63
N GLY A 641 -17.56 32.23 -28.90
CA GLY A 641 -16.48 32.51 -27.95
C GLY A 641 -15.82 31.32 -27.23
N THR A 642 -14.60 30.97 -27.63
CA THR A 642 -13.70 30.15 -26.81
C THR A 642 -13.32 30.94 -25.56
N ILE A 643 -13.60 30.38 -24.38
CA ILE A 643 -13.21 30.91 -23.08
C ILE A 643 -11.70 30.73 -22.93
N MET A 644 -10.99 31.84 -22.73
CA MET A 644 -9.59 31.86 -22.32
C MET A 644 -9.52 32.62 -20.98
N GLY A 645 -9.23 31.91 -19.90
CA GLY A 645 -8.95 32.50 -18.60
C GLY A 645 -7.51 33.00 -18.54
N LEU A 646 -7.32 34.25 -18.15
CA LEU A 646 -6.01 34.82 -17.80
C LEU A 646 -5.71 34.49 -16.33
N GLY A 647 -4.51 33.99 -16.04
CA GLY A 647 -3.94 33.89 -14.68
C GLY A 647 -3.24 35.17 -14.27
#